data_AF-A0A518AQX7-F1
#
_entry.id   AF-A0A518AQX7-F1
#
_cell.length_a   1.000
_cell.length_b   1.000
_cell.length_c   1.000
_cell.angle_alpha   90.00
_cell.angle_beta   90.00
_cell.angle_gamma   90.00
#
_symmetry.space_group_name_H-M   'P 1'
#
loop_
_entity.id
_entity.type
_entity.pdbx_description
1 polymer ?
#
loop_
_entity_poly.entity_id
_entity_poly.type
_entity_poly.pdbx_seq_one_letter_code
_entity_poly.pdbx_strand_id
1 'polypeptide(L)'
;MSRHRLPHRIPLAFAILLGMLACGLLEECQGANVLLVMRDGSINASEQSRKTQFESWGHTVTTIDGNASQATFDTAMAAVDVVYISATTSEWEVLDKCKNTTAGVVNENPYLDQHLGYSSNQGWHDFFSHTEVTSNNHPITSGLSTGSLTIVSSTQQLAMRKNTLASGMTLLSQNSSYGNGKMLGVIEVGGALAGGGNAAGRRVAMPWGSDSFNWSSLNSNGLLIAERAIDWAASDYNKLILHWKFDETSGTSSADASDYHRNGTLSGSPTWITAKRDGGLKVPKGSYCYINSELGEPGSFTVAGWANVTASDTDGAAVLSIGNCVALLAHYSASNSPVITFWNGGSIEAVAASGGSRIGKGWHHYCATFNSSNRSLKIYVDGVLAGSGTTSGYPNYTVGNQTIAGDEGTPYYALYLTGSLDDIRVYNTAISASEVIDLYGLIGHWKFDEGTGTTIADSSPKANNATFSAGTPTWTPGVRDDSLQFSGLNTAATSTTFDPPPIGSVAFWFHPGSSPQWVERIFGVSDAWEARLESTAVLYLDIAIGGGTYVNRLFTNDKEWTHIVYRYDSTKGTYDIYLNGKLHQSGTLALSDVAAATLTMGTRTGSSERFSGGIDDLRVYSYIISEAEIAEIYGLVGHWQLDETSGSTAYDSSGIGNHGTYQGTVTVNTDQPYSGEYSAEFDGSSAYVSIPHHSSYNIEEAITIAAWTRADTYNHYNPVIAKGDSSWRLHQYLNSDYLTCHMDLQSGGMALANASSTMTGGWKHVVATYDGTIAKIYVNGELEGASSHTGLLRTNTVAVNIARNTEATSRLWDGGLADVRVYNRAISEQEVSRLYGLIGWWKLDESAGNTAYDSTPNARDGVIHGGPTLATSGIHADQPVMEFDGTDDFVQLPVIDDTFQTGVSLSVWARPTASPFYGKFIQLANGTWEEIDFGRFDTTDSLRMIAAPGMHSYQAGTIVNNAWHHYAGTIDRQGVIRLYVDGEQVRTDSRVLPTNVSRVYNFIGGSNWPSDGLYQGRMGDVRLYNRALSGEEVDAIYHSGKGPGIRLIKWTEAR
;
A
#
# COMPACT_ATOMS: atom_id res chain seq x y z
N MET A 1 59.37 -52.31 -5.38
CA MET A 1 58.78 -51.19 -6.13
C MET A 1 58.47 -50.07 -5.14
N SER A 2 59.40 -49.37 -4.47
CA SER A 2 60.53 -48.52 -4.88
C SER A 2 60.18 -47.33 -5.78
N ARG A 3 60.08 -46.15 -5.14
CA ARG A 3 60.66 -44.83 -5.50
C ARG A 3 60.24 -44.20 -6.85
N HIS A 4 59.79 -42.94 -6.93
CA HIS A 4 60.61 -41.71 -6.80
C HIS A 4 59.71 -40.45 -6.85
N ARG A 5 59.88 -39.48 -5.92
CA ARG A 5 60.54 -38.15 -6.03
C ARG A 5 59.81 -37.03 -6.83
N LEU A 6 59.41 -35.99 -6.08
CA LEU A 6 59.24 -34.53 -6.35
C LEU A 6 60.25 -33.89 -7.36
N PRO A 7 60.23 -32.56 -7.72
CA PRO A 7 59.17 -31.53 -7.91
C PRO A 7 59.38 -30.56 -9.14
N HIS A 8 58.49 -29.57 -9.30
CA HIS A 8 58.65 -28.21 -9.92
C HIS A 8 58.88 -28.00 -11.46
N ARG A 9 57.93 -27.27 -12.11
CA ARG A 9 58.05 -25.87 -12.67
C ARG A 9 56.96 -25.55 -13.75
N ILE A 10 56.02 -24.63 -13.42
CA ILE A 10 55.52 -23.38 -14.10
C ILE A 10 55.49 -23.34 -15.66
N PRO A 11 54.44 -22.89 -16.41
CA PRO A 11 53.77 -21.56 -16.29
C PRO A 11 52.24 -21.41 -16.61
N LEU A 12 51.64 -20.44 -15.92
CA LEU A 12 50.77 -19.36 -16.43
C LEU A 12 49.96 -19.60 -17.73
N ALA A 13 48.86 -20.35 -17.66
CA ALA A 13 47.69 -20.22 -18.53
C ALA A 13 46.52 -20.98 -17.87
N PHE A 14 45.29 -20.47 -17.98
CA PHE A 14 44.06 -20.88 -17.28
C PHE A 14 43.73 -20.09 -16.00
N ALA A 15 43.32 -18.83 -16.22
CA ALA A 15 42.42 -18.10 -15.34
C ALA A 15 41.36 -17.38 -16.18
N ILE A 16 40.66 -18.09 -17.08
CA ILE A 16 39.42 -17.63 -17.74
C ILE A 16 38.59 -18.89 -18.04
N LEU A 17 37.77 -19.35 -17.08
CA LEU A 17 36.50 -20.09 -17.27
C LEU A 17 36.02 -20.69 -15.93
N LEU A 18 35.64 -19.87 -14.94
CA LEU A 18 34.78 -20.27 -13.81
C LEU A 18 34.38 -19.06 -12.96
N GLY A 19 33.78 -18.06 -13.62
CA GLY A 19 33.33 -16.81 -13.02
C GLY A 19 32.20 -16.16 -13.81
N MET A 20 31.26 -16.96 -14.34
CA MET A 20 30.04 -16.49 -14.97
C MET A 20 28.91 -17.46 -14.61
N LEU A 21 28.24 -17.18 -13.48
CA LEU A 21 26.87 -17.61 -13.12
C LEU A 21 26.57 -17.12 -11.69
N ALA A 22 26.58 -15.80 -11.50
CA ALA A 22 25.98 -15.07 -10.38
C ALA A 22 26.28 -13.56 -10.50
N CYS A 23 25.87 -12.94 -11.61
CA CYS A 23 25.74 -11.48 -11.73
C CYS A 23 24.96 -11.18 -13.03
N GLY A 24 23.66 -11.43 -13.00
CA GLY A 24 22.72 -10.70 -13.84
C GLY A 24 22.06 -9.66 -12.94
N LEU A 25 21.89 -8.43 -13.43
CA LEU A 25 21.57 -7.19 -12.70
C LEU A 25 22.79 -6.36 -12.25
N LEU A 26 23.67 -6.07 -13.21
CA LEU A 26 24.05 -4.68 -13.42
C LEU A 26 23.47 -4.32 -14.79
N GLU A 27 22.25 -3.80 -14.81
CA GLU A 27 21.84 -2.98 -15.95
C GLU A 27 22.79 -1.77 -15.94
N GLU A 28 23.62 -1.65 -16.97
CA GLU A 28 24.36 -0.41 -17.21
C GLU A 28 23.30 0.70 -17.35
N CYS A 29 23.39 1.78 -16.55
CA CYS A 29 22.50 2.94 -16.68
C CYS A 29 22.46 3.36 -18.16
N GLN A 30 21.32 3.18 -18.83
CA GLN A 30 21.19 3.52 -20.23
C GLN A 30 21.11 5.05 -20.34
N GLY A 31 22.11 5.68 -20.98
CA GLY A 31 22.03 7.11 -21.29
C GLY A 31 21.05 7.39 -22.43
N ALA A 32 20.67 8.66 -22.60
CA ALA A 32 19.71 9.09 -23.62
C ALA A 32 19.96 8.54 -25.04
N ASN A 33 18.88 8.31 -25.78
CA ASN A 33 18.87 8.10 -27.22
C ASN A 33 19.01 9.46 -27.91
N VAL A 34 20.15 9.69 -28.56
CA VAL A 34 20.51 10.93 -29.23
C VAL A 34 20.42 10.74 -30.74
N LEU A 35 19.64 11.59 -31.41
CA LEU A 35 19.67 11.74 -32.87
C LEU A 35 20.65 12.85 -33.25
N LEU A 36 21.84 12.48 -33.72
CA LEU A 36 22.85 13.42 -34.19
C LEU A 36 22.55 13.82 -35.65
N VAL A 37 22.17 15.08 -35.85
CA VAL A 37 21.89 15.67 -37.16
C VAL A 37 23.18 16.22 -37.77
N MET A 38 23.51 15.72 -38.95
CA MET A 38 24.81 15.88 -39.60
C MET A 38 24.65 16.28 -41.06
N ARG A 39 25.68 16.87 -41.65
CA ARG A 39 25.66 17.28 -43.06
C ARG A 39 25.92 16.09 -44.00
N ASP A 40 25.13 15.97 -45.06
CA ASP A 40 25.27 14.98 -46.15
C ASP A 40 25.27 13.50 -45.71
N GLY A 41 24.79 13.20 -44.49
CA GLY A 41 24.66 11.84 -43.96
C GLY A 41 25.95 11.06 -43.73
N SER A 42 27.12 11.67 -43.94
CA SER A 42 28.44 11.02 -43.79
C SER A 42 29.22 11.60 -42.62
N ILE A 43 29.66 10.73 -41.69
CA ILE A 43 30.33 11.16 -40.46
C ILE A 43 31.74 11.68 -40.74
N ASN A 44 31.95 12.99 -40.56
CA ASN A 44 33.28 13.59 -40.64
C ASN A 44 34.04 13.47 -39.30
N ALA A 45 35.31 13.88 -39.26
CA ALA A 45 36.14 13.73 -38.06
C ALA A 45 35.61 14.49 -36.82
N SER A 46 34.97 15.65 -37.02
CA SER A 46 34.36 16.46 -35.95
C SER A 46 33.10 15.80 -35.41
N GLU A 47 32.29 15.21 -36.29
CA GLU A 47 31.09 14.46 -35.91
C GLU A 47 31.42 13.12 -35.27
N GLN A 48 32.46 12.43 -35.75
CA GLN A 48 32.99 11.23 -35.09
C GLN A 48 33.45 11.53 -33.67
N SER A 49 34.09 12.69 -33.46
CA SER A 49 34.50 13.14 -32.12
C SER A 49 33.30 13.41 -31.21
N ARG A 50 32.23 14.03 -31.72
CA ARG A 50 30.95 14.19 -30.97
C ARG A 50 30.34 12.85 -30.63
N LYS A 51 30.15 11.99 -31.63
CA LYS A 51 29.53 10.67 -31.47
C LYS A 51 30.24 9.86 -30.40
N THR A 52 31.56 9.72 -30.52
CA THR A 52 32.38 8.98 -29.55
C THR A 52 32.32 9.61 -28.15
N GLN A 53 32.27 10.94 -28.05
CA GLN A 53 32.13 11.61 -26.77
C GLN A 53 30.77 11.34 -26.12
N PHE A 54 29.67 11.41 -26.88
CA PHE A 54 28.33 11.17 -26.36
C PHE A 54 28.15 9.70 -25.95
N GLU A 55 28.66 8.77 -26.74
CA GLU A 55 28.70 7.34 -26.39
C GLU A 55 29.51 7.09 -25.12
N SER A 56 30.62 7.82 -24.92
CA SER A 56 31.41 7.70 -23.70
C SER A 56 30.71 8.22 -22.43
N TRP A 57 29.68 9.06 -22.60
CA TRP A 57 28.77 9.49 -21.53
C TRP A 57 27.61 8.51 -21.30
N GLY A 58 27.57 7.39 -22.03
CA GLY A 58 26.55 6.36 -21.91
C GLY A 58 25.36 6.51 -22.85
N HIS A 59 25.35 7.52 -23.74
CA HIS A 59 24.25 7.75 -24.67
C HIS A 59 24.28 6.80 -25.87
N THR A 60 23.09 6.42 -26.36
CA THR A 60 22.96 5.73 -27.64
C THR A 60 22.83 6.76 -28.76
N VAL A 61 23.78 6.80 -29.70
CA VAL A 61 23.79 7.82 -30.77
C VAL A 61 23.43 7.23 -32.12
N THR A 62 22.30 7.66 -32.67
CA THR A 62 21.91 7.46 -34.07
C THR A 62 22.18 8.72 -34.89
N THR A 63 22.32 8.58 -36.20
CA THR A 63 22.67 9.70 -37.09
C THR A 63 21.65 9.90 -38.18
N ILE A 64 21.41 11.15 -38.56
CA ILE A 64 20.54 11.50 -39.70
C ILE A 64 21.18 12.59 -40.56
N ASP A 65 20.96 12.47 -41.87
CA ASP A 65 21.30 13.52 -42.84
C ASP A 65 20.37 14.72 -42.67
N GLY A 66 20.93 15.92 -42.50
CA GLY A 66 20.18 17.18 -42.46
C GLY A 66 19.26 17.36 -43.66
N ASN A 67 19.63 16.84 -44.84
CA ASN A 67 18.83 16.88 -46.06
C ASN A 67 17.69 15.85 -46.12
N ALA A 68 17.55 14.96 -45.12
CA ALA A 68 16.47 13.99 -45.06
C ALA A 68 15.09 14.65 -45.05
N SER A 69 14.08 13.95 -45.56
CA SER A 69 12.71 14.49 -45.62
C SER A 69 12.13 14.75 -44.22
N GLN A 70 11.15 15.66 -44.11
CA GLN A 70 10.42 15.90 -42.85
C GLN A 70 9.88 14.58 -42.26
N ALA A 71 9.27 13.71 -43.08
CA ALA A 71 8.74 12.43 -42.62
C ALA A 71 9.81 11.49 -42.05
N THR A 72 11.03 11.53 -42.60
CA THR A 72 12.18 10.77 -42.08
C THR A 72 12.64 11.35 -40.74
N PHE A 73 12.68 12.68 -40.61
CA PHE A 73 12.92 13.36 -39.34
C PHE A 73 11.86 12.99 -38.30
N ASP A 74 10.57 13.07 -38.64
CA ASP A 74 9.47 12.76 -37.72
C ASP A 74 9.57 11.32 -37.19
N THR A 75 9.89 10.37 -38.08
CA THR A 75 10.10 8.96 -37.71
C THR A 75 11.30 8.79 -36.79
N ALA A 76 12.43 9.43 -37.10
CA ALA A 76 13.64 9.32 -36.29
C ALA A 76 13.49 10.02 -34.93
N MET A 77 12.86 11.19 -34.89
CA MET A 77 12.62 11.97 -33.67
C MET A 77 11.60 11.30 -32.74
N ALA A 78 10.67 10.51 -33.26
CA ALA A 78 9.75 9.72 -32.44
C ALA A 78 10.46 8.55 -31.71
N ALA A 79 11.69 8.21 -32.09
CA ALA A 79 12.45 7.09 -31.55
C ALA A 79 13.66 7.54 -30.69
N VAL A 80 13.77 8.84 -30.38
CA VAL A 80 14.87 9.41 -29.60
C VAL A 80 14.38 10.39 -28.54
N ASP A 81 15.20 10.59 -27.51
CA ASP A 81 14.89 11.51 -26.41
C ASP A 81 15.31 12.94 -26.75
N VAL A 82 16.39 13.08 -27.54
CA VAL A 82 16.95 14.38 -27.91
C VAL A 82 17.55 14.37 -29.32
N VAL A 83 17.35 15.49 -30.02
CA VAL A 83 17.95 15.80 -31.30
C VAL A 83 19.11 16.76 -31.08
N TYR A 84 20.32 16.33 -31.46
CA TYR A 84 21.51 17.16 -31.40
C TYR A 84 21.89 17.66 -32.79
N ILE A 85 21.77 18.96 -33.02
CA ILE A 85 22.05 19.59 -34.31
C ILE A 85 23.49 20.11 -34.31
N SER A 86 24.34 19.41 -35.05
CA SER A 86 25.75 19.77 -35.22
C SER A 86 25.89 21.10 -35.98
N ALA A 87 26.90 21.88 -35.61
CA ALA A 87 27.27 23.10 -36.30
C ALA A 87 27.73 22.89 -37.76
N THR A 88 27.98 21.65 -38.17
CA THR A 88 28.35 21.27 -39.55
C THR A 88 27.17 21.35 -40.53
N THR A 89 25.94 21.36 -40.03
CA THR A 89 24.71 21.43 -40.83
C THR A 89 24.55 22.80 -41.48
N SER A 90 23.96 22.86 -42.67
CA SER A 90 23.53 24.12 -43.28
C SER A 90 22.08 24.45 -42.88
N GLU A 91 21.78 25.75 -42.75
CA GLU A 91 20.43 26.23 -42.41
C GLU A 91 19.35 25.68 -43.35
N TRP A 92 19.67 25.57 -44.63
CA TRP A 92 18.77 25.13 -45.71
C TRP A 92 18.43 23.64 -45.64
N GLU A 93 19.23 22.88 -44.91
CA GLU A 93 19.06 21.44 -44.79
C GLU A 93 18.02 21.15 -43.71
N VAL A 94 18.16 21.76 -42.53
CA VAL A 94 17.29 21.46 -41.37
C VAL A 94 16.03 22.33 -41.31
N LEU A 95 16.14 23.63 -41.58
CA LEU A 95 15.01 24.59 -41.50
C LEU A 95 14.15 24.36 -40.24
N ASP A 96 12.82 24.28 -40.40
CA ASP A 96 11.85 24.14 -39.31
C ASP A 96 11.62 22.66 -38.88
N LYS A 97 12.37 21.69 -39.42
CA LYS A 97 12.06 20.25 -39.25
C LYS A 97 11.99 19.81 -37.79
N CYS A 98 12.81 20.41 -36.93
CA CYS A 98 12.86 20.12 -35.48
C CYS A 98 12.09 21.16 -34.64
N LYS A 99 11.25 22.02 -35.24
CA LYS A 99 10.54 23.09 -34.51
C LYS A 99 9.41 22.57 -33.62
N ASN A 100 8.69 21.54 -34.08
CA ASN A 100 7.49 21.04 -33.40
C ASN A 100 7.67 19.66 -32.75
N THR A 101 8.91 19.15 -32.71
CA THR A 101 9.20 17.86 -32.09
C THR A 101 9.02 17.92 -30.57
N THR A 102 8.55 16.80 -30.00
CA THR A 102 8.45 16.56 -28.55
C THR A 102 9.79 16.13 -27.94
N ALA A 103 10.70 15.56 -28.76
CA ALA A 103 12.07 15.31 -28.33
C ALA A 103 12.79 16.62 -27.97
N GLY A 104 13.76 16.55 -27.07
CA GLY A 104 14.64 17.68 -26.80
C GLY A 104 15.37 18.16 -28.05
N VAL A 105 15.72 19.44 -28.12
CA VAL A 105 16.52 20.00 -29.22
C VAL A 105 17.73 20.72 -28.67
N VAL A 106 18.93 20.23 -28.97
CA VAL A 106 20.19 20.92 -28.69
C VAL A 106 20.77 21.44 -30.00
N ASN A 107 20.93 22.76 -30.13
CA ASN A 107 21.36 23.41 -31.35
C ASN A 107 22.71 24.10 -31.19
N GLU A 108 23.71 23.65 -31.96
CA GLU A 108 24.97 24.37 -32.12
C GLU A 108 24.94 25.38 -33.27
N ASN A 109 24.04 25.24 -34.25
CA ASN A 109 24.08 26.06 -35.45
C ASN A 109 23.25 27.36 -35.26
N PRO A 110 23.88 28.52 -35.01
CA PRO A 110 23.15 29.75 -34.72
C PRO A 110 22.27 30.23 -35.88
N TYR A 111 22.55 29.82 -37.13
CA TYR A 111 21.73 30.19 -38.28
C TYR A 111 20.32 29.59 -38.22
N LEU A 112 20.14 28.48 -37.49
CA LEU A 112 18.84 27.85 -37.26
C LEU A 112 18.03 28.51 -36.14
N ASP A 113 18.56 29.53 -35.44
CA ASP A 113 17.91 30.08 -34.24
C ASP A 113 16.50 30.63 -34.50
N GLN A 114 16.26 31.22 -35.67
CA GLN A 114 14.91 31.69 -36.06
C GLN A 114 13.94 30.56 -36.39
N HIS A 115 14.46 29.49 -36.99
CA HIS A 115 13.66 28.35 -37.44
C HIS A 115 13.21 27.51 -36.25
N LEU A 116 14.13 27.27 -35.33
CA LEU A 116 13.90 26.50 -34.12
C LEU A 116 13.22 27.32 -32.99
N GLY A 117 13.00 28.61 -33.22
CA GLY A 117 12.21 29.48 -32.35
C GLY A 117 12.97 30.06 -31.15
N TYR A 118 14.30 30.09 -31.17
CA TYR A 118 15.11 30.67 -30.09
C TYR A 118 15.13 32.20 -30.10
N SER A 119 15.12 32.82 -31.29
CA SER A 119 15.08 34.28 -31.43
C SER A 119 14.42 34.71 -32.73
N SER A 120 14.10 36.00 -32.88
CA SER A 120 13.35 36.49 -34.05
C SER A 120 14.14 36.44 -35.37
N ASN A 121 15.46 36.27 -35.32
CA ASN A 121 16.34 36.21 -36.49
C ASN A 121 17.45 35.19 -36.27
N GLN A 122 18.17 34.86 -37.34
CA GLN A 122 19.38 34.05 -37.28
C GLN A 122 20.40 34.64 -36.29
N GLY A 123 21.04 33.76 -35.54
CA GLY A 123 22.22 34.08 -34.75
C GLY A 123 23.45 34.31 -35.64
N TRP A 124 24.57 34.56 -35.00
CA TRP A 124 25.86 34.84 -35.64
C TRP A 124 26.98 34.28 -34.77
N HIS A 125 28.22 34.32 -35.26
CA HIS A 125 29.39 33.85 -34.52
C HIS A 125 30.55 34.84 -34.60
N ASP A 126 31.45 34.78 -33.62
CA ASP A 126 32.71 35.54 -33.61
C ASP A 126 33.79 34.78 -32.80
N PHE A 127 35.03 35.25 -32.86
CA PHE A 127 36.20 34.52 -32.36
C PHE A 127 36.45 34.77 -30.86
N PHE A 128 36.20 33.76 -30.03
CA PHE A 128 36.39 33.81 -28.58
C PHE A 128 36.94 32.49 -28.01
N SER A 129 37.40 32.53 -26.76
CA SER A 129 37.78 31.33 -26.00
C SER A 129 36.88 31.07 -24.77
N HIS A 130 35.97 32.00 -24.46
CA HIS A 130 35.20 32.00 -23.22
C HIS A 130 33.75 32.44 -23.44
N THR A 131 32.91 32.12 -22.44
CA THR A 131 31.56 32.67 -22.26
C THR A 131 31.45 33.24 -20.84
N GLU A 132 30.54 34.15 -20.58
CA GLU A 132 30.28 34.68 -19.24
C GLU A 132 29.01 34.06 -18.67
N VAL A 133 29.14 33.18 -17.68
CA VAL A 133 27.99 32.54 -17.02
C VAL A 133 27.22 33.60 -16.23
N THR A 134 25.95 33.81 -16.58
CA THR A 134 25.07 34.81 -15.95
C THR A 134 24.26 34.24 -14.80
N SER A 135 24.05 32.92 -14.79
CA SER A 135 23.39 32.20 -13.71
C SER A 135 23.99 30.80 -13.60
N ASN A 136 24.31 30.38 -12.38
CA ASN A 136 24.72 29.02 -12.04
C ASN A 136 23.60 28.23 -11.33
N ASN A 137 22.36 28.71 -11.37
CA ASN A 137 21.20 28.03 -10.76
C ASN A 137 20.48 27.10 -11.74
N HIS A 138 20.91 27.04 -13.00
CA HIS A 138 20.33 26.14 -13.99
C HIS A 138 21.13 24.82 -14.01
N PRO A 139 20.50 23.64 -14.18
CA PRO A 139 21.21 22.34 -14.21
C PRO A 139 22.44 22.32 -15.13
N ILE A 140 22.34 22.92 -16.32
CA ILE A 140 23.46 23.03 -17.28
C ILE A 140 24.67 23.79 -16.69
N THR A 141 24.44 24.89 -15.99
CA THR A 141 25.49 25.77 -15.44
C THR A 141 25.76 25.57 -13.96
N SER A 142 25.11 24.60 -13.32
CA SER A 142 25.20 24.35 -11.88
C SER A 142 26.62 24.01 -11.44
N GLY A 143 27.09 24.69 -10.39
CA GLY A 143 28.45 24.53 -9.87
C GLY A 143 29.56 25.17 -10.73
N LEU A 144 29.23 25.82 -11.86
CA LEU A 144 30.18 26.65 -12.60
C LEU A 144 30.28 28.04 -11.94
N SER A 145 31.46 28.66 -12.01
CA SER A 145 31.66 30.04 -11.56
C SER A 145 30.90 31.01 -12.46
N THR A 146 30.15 31.94 -11.86
CA THR A 146 29.58 33.08 -12.58
C THR A 146 30.68 34.02 -13.09
N GLY A 147 30.42 34.70 -14.21
CA GLY A 147 31.43 35.50 -14.91
C GLY A 147 32.20 34.70 -15.97
N SER A 148 33.38 35.20 -16.38
CA SER A 148 34.14 34.66 -17.50
C SER A 148 34.59 33.21 -17.25
N LEU A 149 34.23 32.31 -18.17
CA LEU A 149 34.51 30.90 -18.14
C LEU A 149 35.10 30.47 -19.50
N THR A 150 36.37 30.07 -19.50
CA THR A 150 37.01 29.47 -20.68
C THR A 150 36.40 28.11 -20.96
N ILE A 151 35.90 27.89 -22.18
CA ILE A 151 35.22 26.65 -22.60
C ILE A 151 35.93 25.93 -23.74
N VAL A 152 36.91 26.57 -24.38
CA VAL A 152 37.75 26.00 -25.45
C VAL A 152 39.23 26.28 -25.20
N SER A 153 40.09 25.39 -25.66
CA SER A 153 41.55 25.41 -25.49
C SER A 153 42.30 26.42 -26.37
N SER A 154 41.63 26.98 -27.37
CA SER A 154 42.13 28.05 -28.24
C SER A 154 40.95 28.87 -28.76
N THR A 155 41.19 30.08 -29.29
CA THR A 155 40.12 30.91 -29.85
C THR A 155 39.39 30.18 -30.98
N GLN A 156 38.08 30.04 -30.87
CA GLN A 156 37.18 29.39 -31.83
C GLN A 156 36.01 30.32 -32.18
N GLN A 157 35.26 29.98 -33.23
CA GLN A 157 34.00 30.66 -33.55
C GLN A 157 32.90 30.22 -32.57
N LEU A 158 32.54 31.10 -31.64
CA LEU A 158 31.49 30.90 -30.65
C LEU A 158 30.20 31.60 -31.07
N ALA A 159 29.05 31.04 -30.68
CA ALA A 159 27.74 31.42 -31.18
C ALA A 159 27.04 32.46 -30.27
N MET A 160 26.34 33.40 -30.91
CA MET A 160 25.56 34.45 -30.26
C MET A 160 24.21 34.65 -30.96
N ARG A 161 23.18 34.93 -30.18
CA ARG A 161 21.82 35.21 -30.66
C ARG A 161 21.59 36.69 -30.90
N LYS A 162 20.90 37.00 -31.99
CA LYS A 162 20.58 38.38 -32.41
C LYS A 162 19.17 38.79 -31.96
N ASN A 163 18.94 40.10 -31.82
CA ASN A 163 17.63 40.71 -31.63
C ASN A 163 16.86 40.21 -30.38
N THR A 164 15.53 40.11 -30.50
CA THR A 164 14.61 39.73 -29.44
C THR A 164 14.60 38.21 -29.31
N LEU A 165 14.94 37.72 -28.12
CA LEU A 165 14.83 36.30 -27.80
C LEU A 165 13.37 35.90 -27.71
N ALA A 166 13.10 34.61 -27.83
CA ALA A 166 11.80 34.07 -27.46
C ALA A 166 11.46 34.45 -26.01
N SER A 167 10.20 34.80 -25.73
CA SER A 167 9.81 35.21 -24.38
C SER A 167 9.87 34.06 -23.36
N GLY A 168 9.84 32.81 -23.83
CA GLY A 168 10.09 31.62 -23.02
C GLY A 168 11.58 31.29 -22.81
N MET A 169 12.51 32.07 -23.38
CA MET A 169 13.94 31.78 -23.31
C MET A 169 14.59 32.37 -22.06
N THR A 170 15.29 31.52 -21.31
CA THR A 170 16.17 31.90 -20.20
C THR A 170 17.61 31.91 -20.67
N LEU A 171 18.31 33.03 -20.45
CA LEU A 171 19.73 33.16 -20.81
C LEU A 171 20.63 32.73 -19.65
N LEU A 172 21.55 31.79 -19.94
CA LEU A 172 22.47 31.21 -18.95
C LEU A 172 23.90 31.74 -19.11
N SER A 173 24.25 32.24 -20.30
CA SER A 173 25.53 32.92 -20.50
C SER A 173 25.48 34.01 -21.56
N GLN A 174 26.43 34.93 -21.49
CA GLN A 174 26.57 36.07 -22.39
C GLN A 174 28.06 36.34 -22.74
N ASN A 175 28.31 37.41 -23.49
CA ASN A 175 29.65 37.99 -23.66
C ASN A 175 29.57 39.52 -23.65
N SER A 176 30.13 40.15 -22.61
CA SER A 176 30.06 41.60 -22.41
C SER A 176 30.88 42.42 -23.42
N SER A 177 31.85 41.79 -24.10
CA SER A 177 32.74 42.47 -25.05
C SER A 177 32.03 42.99 -26.31
N TYR A 178 30.80 42.52 -26.57
CA TYR A 178 30.01 42.87 -27.76
C TYR A 178 28.55 43.16 -27.40
N GLY A 179 28.33 44.15 -26.53
CA GLY A 179 26.98 44.61 -26.18
C GLY A 179 26.12 43.56 -25.45
N ASN A 180 26.76 42.72 -24.63
CA ASN A 180 26.15 41.56 -23.97
C ASN A 180 25.58 40.54 -24.98
N GLY A 181 26.44 40.04 -25.86
CA GLY A 181 26.09 39.00 -26.84
C GLY A 181 25.47 37.79 -26.15
N LYS A 182 24.26 37.40 -26.55
CA LYS A 182 23.46 36.36 -25.88
C LYS A 182 23.97 34.99 -26.31
N MET A 183 24.64 34.26 -25.43
CA MET A 183 25.28 32.99 -25.74
C MET A 183 24.38 31.83 -25.30
N LEU A 184 24.73 31.02 -24.30
CA LEU A 184 23.95 29.85 -23.89
C LEU A 184 22.57 30.25 -23.40
N GLY A 185 21.52 29.62 -23.92
CA GLY A 185 20.18 29.81 -23.39
C GLY A 185 19.27 28.60 -23.64
N VAL A 186 18.18 28.58 -22.89
CA VAL A 186 17.29 27.42 -22.79
C VAL A 186 15.83 27.84 -22.88
N ILE A 187 14.98 26.95 -23.38
CA ILE A 187 13.52 27.09 -23.38
C ILE A 187 12.94 25.79 -22.81
N GLU A 188 12.10 25.92 -21.79
CA GLU A 188 11.36 24.80 -21.20
C GLU A 188 10.22 24.32 -22.13
N VAL A 189 9.73 23.10 -21.91
CA VAL A 189 8.48 22.64 -22.53
C VAL A 189 7.36 23.62 -22.22
N GLY A 190 6.55 23.96 -23.22
CA GLY A 190 5.49 24.96 -23.10
C GLY A 190 5.97 26.41 -23.15
N GLY A 191 7.29 26.66 -23.11
CA GLY A 191 7.88 27.99 -23.25
C GLY A 191 7.57 28.61 -24.61
N ALA A 192 7.16 29.87 -24.63
CA ALA A 192 6.81 30.58 -25.85
C ALA A 192 8.02 30.75 -26.78
N LEU A 193 7.88 30.34 -28.04
CA LEU A 193 8.89 30.43 -29.09
C LEU A 193 8.85 31.78 -29.81
N ALA A 194 10.01 32.21 -30.33
CA ALA A 194 10.07 33.33 -31.26
C ALA A 194 9.35 32.95 -32.58
N GLY A 195 8.50 33.86 -33.08
CA GLY A 195 7.67 33.59 -34.26
C GLY A 195 6.34 32.88 -33.97
N GLY A 196 6.00 32.66 -32.69
CA GLY A 196 4.70 32.12 -32.24
C GLY A 196 4.72 30.61 -31.97
N GLY A 197 3.78 30.16 -31.13
CA GLY A 197 3.72 28.79 -30.61
C GLY A 197 4.56 28.58 -29.35
N ASN A 198 4.47 27.37 -28.80
CA ASN A 198 5.20 26.95 -27.59
C ASN A 198 6.08 25.74 -27.92
N ALA A 199 7.20 25.61 -27.20
CA ALA A 199 8.12 24.49 -27.37
C ALA A 199 7.46 23.17 -26.95
N ALA A 200 7.37 22.19 -27.85
CA ALA A 200 6.83 20.87 -27.54
C ALA A 200 7.82 19.95 -26.79
N GLY A 201 9.12 20.18 -26.98
CA GLY A 201 10.22 19.59 -26.21
C GLY A 201 11.19 20.69 -25.73
N ARG A 202 12.03 20.40 -24.74
CA ARG A 202 13.04 21.34 -24.22
C ARG A 202 14.03 21.74 -25.30
N ARG A 203 14.52 22.97 -25.23
CA ARG A 203 15.41 23.52 -26.26
C ARG A 203 16.65 24.15 -25.64
N VAL A 204 17.83 23.80 -26.13
CA VAL A 204 19.12 24.36 -25.72
C VAL A 204 19.82 24.96 -26.91
N ALA A 205 20.21 26.21 -26.76
CA ALA A 205 20.92 26.96 -27.76
C ALA A 205 22.38 27.12 -27.28
N MET A 206 23.31 26.38 -27.87
CA MET A 206 24.68 26.25 -27.36
C MET A 206 25.49 27.56 -27.53
N PRO A 207 26.48 27.84 -26.66
CA PRO A 207 27.30 29.04 -26.75
C PRO A 207 28.41 28.92 -27.80
N TRP A 208 28.44 27.85 -28.58
CA TRP A 208 29.38 27.62 -29.67
C TRP A 208 28.67 27.12 -30.92
N GLY A 209 29.37 27.24 -32.05
CA GLY A 209 29.00 26.56 -33.28
C GLY A 209 29.10 27.46 -34.51
N SER A 210 29.72 26.88 -35.54
CA SER A 210 29.84 27.34 -36.93
C SER A 210 30.40 26.18 -37.77
N ASP A 211 30.38 26.30 -39.09
CA ASP A 211 31.01 25.35 -40.02
C ASP A 211 32.51 25.10 -39.73
N SER A 212 33.18 26.02 -39.03
CA SER A 212 34.62 25.93 -38.71
C SER A 212 34.93 25.55 -37.26
N PHE A 213 33.92 25.32 -36.42
CA PHE A 213 34.11 25.00 -35.00
C PHE A 213 34.76 23.62 -34.83
N ASN A 214 35.92 23.57 -34.16
CA ASN A 214 36.59 22.32 -33.83
C ASN A 214 36.10 21.77 -32.48
N TRP A 215 35.29 20.71 -32.51
CA TRP A 215 34.76 20.06 -31.31
C TRP A 215 35.84 19.61 -30.32
N SER A 216 36.97 19.09 -30.82
CA SER A 216 38.09 18.64 -30.00
C SER A 216 38.79 19.77 -29.25
N SER A 217 38.44 21.04 -29.51
CA SER A 217 38.96 22.18 -28.77
C SER A 217 38.25 22.40 -27.43
N LEU A 218 37.07 21.81 -27.19
CA LEU A 218 36.34 21.94 -25.93
C LEU A 218 37.21 21.43 -24.77
N ASN A 219 37.31 22.25 -23.72
CA ASN A 219 37.96 21.84 -22.48
C ASN A 219 36.94 21.15 -21.55
N SER A 220 37.34 20.83 -20.31
CA SER A 220 36.46 20.19 -19.33
C SER A 220 35.16 20.95 -19.07
N ASN A 221 35.18 22.28 -19.06
CA ASN A 221 33.97 23.09 -18.84
C ASN A 221 33.05 23.05 -20.06
N GLY A 222 33.62 23.12 -21.26
CA GLY A 222 32.86 23.00 -22.51
C GLY A 222 32.20 21.64 -22.66
N LEU A 223 32.94 20.55 -22.36
CA LEU A 223 32.41 19.20 -22.36
C LEU A 223 31.31 18.99 -21.32
N LEU A 224 31.48 19.53 -20.11
CA LEU A 224 30.47 19.46 -19.05
C LEU A 224 29.17 20.20 -19.43
N ILE A 225 29.28 21.36 -20.07
CA ILE A 225 28.09 22.09 -20.57
C ILE A 225 27.39 21.29 -21.68
N ALA A 226 28.15 20.61 -22.55
CA ALA A 226 27.60 19.79 -23.62
C ALA A 226 26.84 18.57 -23.10
N GLU A 227 27.44 17.82 -22.18
CA GLU A 227 26.83 16.65 -21.53
C GLU A 227 25.52 17.03 -20.85
N ARG A 228 25.55 18.05 -19.99
CA ARG A 228 24.35 18.50 -19.25
C ARG A 228 23.28 19.10 -20.16
N ALA A 229 23.66 19.69 -21.29
CA ALA A 229 22.68 20.18 -22.26
C ALA A 229 21.91 19.03 -22.91
N ILE A 230 22.60 17.94 -23.25
CA ILE A 230 21.99 16.71 -23.78
C ILE A 230 21.08 16.10 -22.71
N ASP A 231 21.58 15.89 -21.50
CA ASP A 231 20.80 15.31 -20.40
C ASP A 231 19.55 16.11 -20.07
N TRP A 232 19.70 17.44 -19.97
CA TRP A 232 18.57 18.31 -19.62
C TRP A 232 17.54 18.36 -20.75
N ALA A 233 17.96 18.41 -22.01
CA ALA A 233 17.06 18.40 -23.15
C ALA A 233 16.36 17.04 -23.33
N ALA A 234 17.06 15.94 -23.04
CA ALA A 234 16.55 14.56 -23.13
C ALA A 234 15.62 14.18 -21.97
N SER A 235 15.76 14.83 -20.80
CA SER A 235 14.96 14.44 -19.64
C SER A 235 13.46 14.71 -19.83
N ASP A 236 12.66 13.64 -19.71
CA ASP A 236 11.21 13.69 -19.73
C ASP A 236 10.63 14.67 -18.71
N TYR A 237 9.47 15.21 -19.05
CA TYR A 237 8.69 16.19 -18.29
C TYR A 237 8.31 15.70 -16.87
N ASN A 238 8.53 14.41 -16.55
CA ASN A 238 8.08 13.70 -15.36
C ASN A 238 9.17 12.88 -14.65
N LYS A 239 10.42 13.35 -14.59
CA LYS A 239 11.46 12.51 -14.02
C LYS A 239 11.22 12.25 -12.53
N LEU A 240 10.83 11.01 -12.23
CA LEU A 240 10.81 10.42 -10.89
C LEU A 240 12.26 10.40 -10.41
N ILE A 241 12.56 11.14 -9.34
CA ILE A 241 13.93 11.29 -8.81
C ILE A 241 14.15 10.52 -7.51
N LEU A 242 13.07 10.01 -6.92
CA LEU A 242 13.06 9.14 -5.77
C LEU A 242 11.77 8.32 -5.76
N HIS A 243 11.88 7.02 -5.53
CA HIS A 243 10.75 6.13 -5.29
C HIS A 243 11.12 5.05 -4.27
N TRP A 244 10.75 5.28 -3.01
CA TRP A 244 10.81 4.24 -1.99
C TRP A 244 9.46 3.55 -1.90
N LYS A 245 9.38 2.37 -2.51
CA LYS A 245 8.19 1.51 -2.41
C LYS A 245 7.98 1.01 -1.00
N PHE A 246 9.08 0.75 -0.29
CA PHE A 246 9.10 0.07 1.00
C PHE A 246 8.62 -1.39 0.95
N ASP A 247 8.81 -2.06 -0.19
CA ASP A 247 8.49 -3.48 -0.42
C ASP A 247 9.53 -4.44 0.16
N GLU A 248 10.59 -3.92 0.76
CA GLU A 248 11.59 -4.76 1.41
C GLU A 248 10.99 -5.52 2.58
N THR A 249 11.37 -6.78 2.74
CA THR A 249 10.94 -7.62 3.87
C THR A 249 11.95 -7.64 5.02
N SER A 250 13.17 -7.11 4.79
CA SER A 250 14.26 -7.05 5.77
C SER A 250 15.34 -6.04 5.35
N GLY A 251 16.24 -5.67 6.27
CA GLY A 251 17.37 -4.78 6.02
C GLY A 251 17.22 -3.37 6.58
N THR A 252 18.26 -2.55 6.40
CA THR A 252 18.35 -1.16 6.92
C THR A 252 18.35 -0.10 5.82
N SER A 253 17.98 -0.49 4.61
CA SER A 253 17.90 0.39 3.46
C SER A 253 16.62 0.13 2.68
N SER A 254 15.98 1.19 2.19
CA SER A 254 14.96 1.06 1.15
C SER A 254 15.59 1.28 -0.21
N ALA A 255 15.31 0.38 -1.15
CA ALA A 255 15.76 0.55 -2.52
C ALA A 255 14.99 1.71 -3.16
N ASP A 256 15.72 2.58 -3.85
CA ASP A 256 15.10 3.55 -4.74
C ASP A 256 14.84 2.89 -6.09
N ALA A 257 13.55 2.76 -6.42
CA ALA A 257 13.07 2.20 -7.68
C ALA A 257 13.11 3.21 -8.84
N SER A 258 13.58 4.44 -8.61
CA SER A 258 13.86 5.41 -9.68
C SER A 258 15.20 5.14 -10.36
N ASP A 259 15.39 5.74 -11.54
CA ASP A 259 16.65 5.66 -12.32
C ASP A 259 17.86 6.26 -11.59
N TYR A 260 17.65 6.95 -10.45
CA TYR A 260 18.71 7.58 -9.68
C TYR A 260 19.27 6.71 -8.56
N HIS A 261 18.61 5.60 -8.23
CA HIS A 261 19.07 4.62 -7.23
C HIS A 261 19.52 5.25 -5.90
N ARG A 262 18.82 6.28 -5.45
CA ARG A 262 19.02 6.99 -4.17
C ARG A 262 18.44 6.19 -3.02
N ASN A 263 19.04 5.03 -2.76
CA ASN A 263 18.62 4.12 -1.72
C ASN A 263 18.59 4.85 -0.36
N GLY A 264 17.43 4.78 0.30
CA GLY A 264 17.23 5.39 1.60
C GLY A 264 17.88 4.55 2.69
N THR A 265 18.42 5.21 3.71
CA THR A 265 18.96 4.59 4.93
C THR A 265 17.94 4.74 6.04
N LEU A 266 17.67 3.67 6.77
CA LEU A 266 16.75 3.70 7.91
C LEU A 266 17.45 4.23 9.17
N SER A 267 16.75 5.06 9.94
CA SER A 267 17.20 5.63 11.22
C SER A 267 16.07 5.57 12.25
N GLY A 268 16.42 5.39 13.53
CA GLY A 268 15.45 5.38 14.63
C GLY A 268 14.66 4.09 14.85
N SER A 269 14.99 3.01 14.10
CA SER A 269 14.37 1.68 14.17
C SER A 269 12.98 1.52 13.52
N PRO A 270 12.78 1.97 12.25
CA PRO A 270 11.58 1.66 11.50
C PRO A 270 11.58 0.20 11.02
N THR A 271 10.40 -0.35 10.74
CA THR A 271 10.20 -1.79 10.53
C THR A 271 9.31 -2.07 9.32
N TRP A 272 9.70 -3.03 8.47
CA TRP A 272 8.91 -3.48 7.33
C TRP A 272 7.59 -4.13 7.74
N ILE A 273 6.51 -3.86 7.02
CA ILE A 273 5.16 -4.39 7.25
C ILE A 273 4.47 -4.70 5.92
N THR A 274 3.39 -5.48 5.93
CA THR A 274 2.40 -5.42 4.84
C THR A 274 1.64 -4.11 4.95
N ALA A 275 1.55 -3.36 3.85
CA ALA A 275 0.99 -2.02 3.84
C ALA A 275 -0.01 -1.83 2.70
N LYS A 276 -0.11 -0.61 2.16
CA LYS A 276 -1.15 -0.21 1.23
C LYS A 276 -0.92 -0.78 -0.17
N ARG A 277 0.33 -0.97 -0.59
CA ARG A 277 0.74 -1.53 -1.88
C ARG A 277 1.80 -2.59 -1.67
N ASP A 278 1.36 -3.77 -1.24
CA ASP A 278 2.23 -4.89 -0.87
C ASP A 278 2.98 -4.64 0.44
N GLY A 279 4.19 -4.06 0.39
CA GLY A 279 5.01 -3.77 1.57
C GLY A 279 4.93 -2.31 2.01
N GLY A 280 5.44 -2.01 3.20
CA GLY A 280 5.56 -0.64 3.70
C GLY A 280 6.49 -0.54 4.90
N LEU A 281 6.69 0.69 5.38
CA LEU A 281 7.59 1.01 6.47
C LEU A 281 6.82 1.58 7.66
N LYS A 282 6.68 0.81 8.74
CA LYS A 282 6.23 1.34 10.02
C LYS A 282 7.33 2.22 10.62
N VAL A 283 6.99 3.45 10.95
CA VAL A 283 7.87 4.49 11.50
C VAL A 283 7.38 4.84 12.90
N PRO A 284 7.98 4.26 13.96
CA PRO A 284 7.82 4.74 15.32
C PRO A 284 8.26 6.20 15.45
N LYS A 285 7.74 6.91 16.44
CA LYS A 285 8.12 8.30 16.71
C LYS A 285 9.65 8.48 16.74
N GLY A 286 10.17 9.37 15.89
CA GLY A 286 11.61 9.63 15.75
C GLY A 286 12.35 8.66 14.83
N SER A 287 11.64 7.77 14.13
CA SER A 287 12.17 6.89 13.09
C SER A 287 11.86 7.44 11.71
N TYR A 288 12.76 7.21 10.76
CA TYR A 288 12.63 7.72 9.40
C TYR A 288 13.53 6.97 8.42
N CYS A 289 13.24 7.14 7.12
CA CYS A 289 14.11 6.77 6.01
C CYS A 289 14.74 8.04 5.42
N TYR A 290 16.05 8.08 5.18
CA TYR A 290 16.71 9.30 4.70
C TYR A 290 17.84 9.05 3.70
N ILE A 291 18.23 10.10 2.96
CA ILE A 291 19.49 10.17 2.23
C ILE A 291 20.35 11.33 2.73
N ASN A 292 21.68 11.14 2.75
CA ASN A 292 22.67 12.12 3.20
C ASN A 292 22.94 13.25 2.18
N SER A 293 21.91 13.66 1.45
CA SER A 293 21.96 14.72 0.45
C SER A 293 20.55 15.17 0.11
N GLU A 294 20.40 16.43 -0.27
CA GLU A 294 19.14 16.93 -0.82
C GLU A 294 18.91 16.41 -2.24
N LEU A 295 17.63 16.32 -2.61
CA LEU A 295 17.19 16.03 -3.98
C LEU A 295 17.28 17.28 -4.88
N GLY A 296 18.45 17.93 -4.92
CA GLY A 296 18.73 19.13 -5.74
C GLY A 296 17.83 20.35 -5.42
N GLU A 297 17.98 21.42 -6.21
CA GLU A 297 17.09 22.59 -6.18
C GLU A 297 15.94 22.39 -7.18
N PRO A 298 14.75 21.92 -6.77
CA PRO A 298 13.62 21.87 -7.68
C PRO A 298 13.11 23.27 -7.99
N GLY A 299 13.09 23.60 -9.28
CA GLY A 299 12.19 24.63 -9.80
C GLY A 299 10.74 24.22 -9.52
N SER A 300 10.18 23.35 -10.36
CA SER A 300 8.89 22.70 -10.07
C SER A 300 9.11 21.37 -9.34
N PHE A 301 8.15 20.91 -8.53
CA PHE A 301 8.24 19.61 -7.87
C PHE A 301 6.87 18.96 -7.59
N THR A 302 6.90 17.66 -7.36
CA THR A 302 5.84 16.88 -6.74
C THR A 302 6.42 16.00 -5.64
N VAL A 303 5.75 15.94 -4.50
CA VAL A 303 6.04 15.01 -3.40
C VAL A 303 4.78 14.21 -3.09
N ALA A 304 4.89 12.89 -2.94
CA ALA A 304 3.75 12.02 -2.69
C ALA A 304 4.12 10.82 -1.82
N GLY A 305 3.11 10.22 -1.18
CA GLY A 305 3.26 8.98 -0.43
C GLY A 305 1.99 8.56 0.28
N TRP A 306 1.88 7.27 0.57
CA TRP A 306 0.87 6.76 1.47
C TRP A 306 1.34 6.86 2.91
N ALA A 307 0.45 7.28 3.79
CA ALA A 307 0.71 7.30 5.22
C ALA A 307 -0.52 6.83 6.00
N ASN A 308 -0.29 6.02 7.02
CA ASN A 308 -1.26 5.68 8.05
C ASN A 308 -0.78 6.21 9.39
N VAL A 309 -1.42 7.28 9.87
CA VAL A 309 -1.04 7.96 11.11
C VAL A 309 -1.80 7.31 12.27
N THR A 310 -1.06 6.70 13.20
CA THR A 310 -1.66 5.85 14.25
C THR A 310 -1.77 6.54 15.61
N ALA A 311 -1.04 7.63 15.83
CA ALA A 311 -1.06 8.38 17.08
C ALA A 311 -1.48 9.84 16.83
N SER A 312 -1.99 10.48 17.88
CA SER A 312 -2.24 11.92 17.90
C SER A 312 -0.92 12.70 18.05
N ASP A 313 -0.10 12.73 16.98
CA ASP A 313 1.10 13.58 16.95
C ASP A 313 0.70 15.03 17.27
N THR A 314 1.33 15.61 18.31
CA THR A 314 0.85 16.85 18.94
C THR A 314 1.14 18.09 18.10
N ASP A 315 2.24 18.09 17.36
CA ASP A 315 2.73 19.26 16.62
C ASP A 315 2.51 19.14 15.10
N GLY A 316 2.61 17.92 14.54
CA GLY A 316 2.36 17.56 13.15
C GLY A 316 3.03 16.24 12.77
N ALA A 317 2.70 15.68 11.61
CA ALA A 317 3.20 14.37 11.14
C ALA A 317 3.79 14.46 9.73
N ALA A 318 5.12 14.42 9.59
CA ALA A 318 5.81 14.54 8.31
C ALA A 318 5.84 13.22 7.53
N VAL A 319 5.17 13.21 6.38
CA VAL A 319 5.23 12.10 5.42
C VAL A 319 6.59 12.10 4.73
N LEU A 320 7.00 13.27 4.23
CA LEU A 320 8.25 13.47 3.49
C LEU A 320 8.73 14.92 3.62
N SER A 321 10.03 15.09 3.78
CA SER A 321 10.73 16.36 3.70
C SER A 321 11.88 16.31 2.68
N ILE A 322 12.09 17.42 1.97
CA ILE A 322 13.23 17.61 1.07
C ILE A 322 14.11 18.71 1.66
N GLY A 323 15.24 18.30 2.23
CA GLY A 323 16.10 19.19 3.00
C GLY A 323 15.33 19.81 4.18
N ASN A 324 15.74 21.00 4.56
CA ASN A 324 15.03 21.86 5.51
C ASN A 324 14.04 22.82 4.81
N CYS A 325 13.69 22.54 3.56
CA CYS A 325 12.97 23.49 2.71
C CYS A 325 11.53 23.08 2.46
N VAL A 326 11.25 21.85 2.04
CA VAL A 326 9.88 21.38 1.70
C VAL A 326 9.43 20.33 2.69
N ALA A 327 8.20 20.43 3.21
CA ALA A 327 7.62 19.40 4.07
C ALA A 327 6.17 19.09 3.66
N LEU A 328 5.91 17.82 3.35
CA LEU A 328 4.57 17.25 3.19
C LEU A 328 4.11 16.65 4.51
N LEU A 329 3.05 17.20 5.08
CA LEU A 329 2.53 16.84 6.39
C LEU A 329 1.14 16.21 6.28
N ALA A 330 0.95 15.03 6.86
CA ALA A 330 -0.36 14.39 7.00
C ALA A 330 -1.26 15.15 7.99
N HIS A 331 -0.66 15.86 8.95
CA HIS A 331 -1.33 16.76 9.87
C HIS A 331 -0.38 17.85 10.34
N TYR A 332 -0.92 19.05 10.60
CA TYR A 332 -0.22 20.13 11.26
C TYR A 332 -1.09 20.77 12.35
N SER A 333 -0.53 20.97 13.56
CA SER A 333 -1.28 21.44 14.73
C SER A 333 -2.00 22.78 14.53
N ALA A 334 -1.41 23.71 13.78
CA ALA A 334 -1.98 25.05 13.58
C ALA A 334 -3.22 25.07 12.65
N SER A 335 -3.28 24.16 11.68
CA SER A 335 -4.40 24.05 10.72
C SER A 335 -5.36 22.92 11.04
N ASN A 336 -4.91 21.96 11.85
CA ASN A 336 -5.58 20.70 12.13
C ASN A 336 -5.97 19.92 10.86
N SER A 337 -5.15 20.00 9.81
CA SER A 337 -5.38 19.35 8.52
C SER A 337 -4.05 18.98 7.83
N PRO A 338 -4.06 18.19 6.74
CA PRO A 338 -2.89 17.96 5.89
C PRO A 338 -2.37 19.27 5.27
N VAL A 339 -1.05 19.42 5.18
CA VAL A 339 -0.40 20.66 4.71
C VAL A 339 0.85 20.35 3.88
N ILE A 340 1.05 21.13 2.81
CA ILE A 340 2.35 21.26 2.14
C ILE A 340 2.96 22.61 2.51
N THR A 341 4.23 22.62 2.90
CA THR A 341 4.98 23.84 3.24
C THR A 341 6.29 23.92 2.46
N PHE A 342 6.76 25.16 2.19
CA PHE A 342 8.17 25.36 1.86
C PHE A 342 8.75 26.72 2.28
N TRP A 343 10.07 26.79 2.50
CA TRP A 343 10.81 28.05 2.77
C TRP A 343 11.20 28.77 1.48
N ASN A 344 10.93 30.08 1.38
CA ASN A 344 11.23 30.88 0.17
C ASN A 344 12.47 31.78 0.26
N GLY A 345 13.21 31.75 1.37
CA GLY A 345 14.34 32.67 1.64
C GLY A 345 14.00 33.82 2.59
N GLY A 346 12.73 34.02 2.95
CA GLY A 346 12.30 35.03 3.93
C GLY A 346 11.05 34.66 4.74
N SER A 347 10.18 33.78 4.24
CA SER A 347 8.99 33.28 4.92
C SER A 347 8.65 31.84 4.52
N ILE A 348 7.85 31.17 5.35
CA ILE A 348 7.25 29.87 5.02
C ILE A 348 6.00 30.10 4.17
N GLU A 349 5.95 29.45 3.01
CA GLU A 349 4.77 29.31 2.16
C GLU A 349 4.02 28.04 2.56
N ALA A 350 2.69 28.06 2.63
CA ALA A 350 1.91 26.89 3.03
C ALA A 350 0.54 26.84 2.34
N VAL A 351 0.09 25.63 2.00
CA VAL A 351 -1.27 25.34 1.54
C VAL A 351 -1.81 24.14 2.34
N ALA A 352 -2.95 24.34 2.99
CA ALA A 352 -3.61 23.32 3.81
C ALA A 352 -4.88 22.80 3.11
N ALA A 353 -5.27 21.56 3.42
CA ALA A 353 -6.55 21.01 3.00
C ALA A 353 -7.73 21.79 3.60
N SER A 354 -8.77 22.05 2.79
CA SER A 354 -9.99 22.74 3.22
C SER A 354 -10.85 21.87 4.13
N GLY A 355 -11.35 22.41 5.25
CA GLY A 355 -12.27 21.71 6.17
C GLY A 355 -11.77 21.53 7.61
N GLY A 356 -10.47 21.75 7.87
CA GLY A 356 -9.93 21.93 9.23
C GLY A 356 -9.95 20.70 10.17
N SER A 357 -10.24 19.51 9.66
CA SER A 357 -10.20 18.26 10.44
C SER A 357 -9.07 17.34 10.00
N ARG A 358 -8.49 16.66 10.99
CA ARG A 358 -7.59 15.51 10.76
C ARG A 358 -8.35 14.49 9.94
N ILE A 359 -7.66 13.95 8.95
CA ILE A 359 -8.14 12.76 8.25
C ILE A 359 -8.01 11.60 9.24
N GLY A 360 -9.04 10.77 9.32
CA GLY A 360 -9.17 9.70 10.33
C GLY A 360 -8.02 8.68 10.27
N LYS A 361 -8.08 7.66 11.13
CA LYS A 361 -7.14 6.54 11.10
C LYS A 361 -7.32 5.73 9.83
N GLY A 362 -6.23 5.17 9.31
CA GLY A 362 -6.22 4.41 8.06
C GLY A 362 -5.18 4.93 7.07
N TRP A 363 -5.00 4.20 5.97
CA TRP A 363 -4.09 4.59 4.90
C TRP A 363 -4.70 5.69 4.04
N HIS A 364 -3.99 6.81 3.92
CA HIS A 364 -4.33 7.92 3.02
C HIS A 364 -3.16 8.26 2.11
N HIS A 365 -3.45 8.64 0.87
CA HIS A 365 -2.46 9.08 -0.09
C HIS A 365 -2.34 10.60 -0.02
N TYR A 366 -1.17 11.10 0.36
CA TYR A 366 -0.85 12.52 0.42
C TYR A 366 0.01 12.89 -0.77
N CYS A 367 -0.37 13.91 -1.52
CA CYS A 367 0.41 14.39 -2.67
C CYS A 367 0.36 15.92 -2.75
N ALA A 368 1.47 16.56 -3.08
CA ALA A 368 1.52 18.00 -3.30
C ALA A 368 2.37 18.37 -4.50
N THR A 369 1.96 19.40 -5.23
CA THR A 369 2.62 19.87 -6.45
C THR A 369 2.91 21.37 -6.40
N PHE A 370 4.08 21.77 -6.88
CA PHE A 370 4.48 23.17 -7.04
C PHE A 370 4.96 23.44 -8.45
N ASN A 371 4.27 24.33 -9.16
CA ASN A 371 4.64 24.75 -10.51
C ASN A 371 5.32 26.13 -10.48
N SER A 372 6.63 26.15 -10.76
CA SER A 372 7.45 27.37 -10.72
C SER A 372 7.08 28.42 -11.78
N SER A 373 6.54 28.02 -12.93
CA SER A 373 6.18 28.95 -14.01
C SER A 373 5.07 29.93 -13.61
N ASN A 374 4.19 29.51 -12.70
CA ASN A 374 3.04 30.29 -12.24
C ASN A 374 2.92 30.38 -10.70
N ARG A 375 3.87 29.81 -9.95
CA ARG A 375 3.93 29.78 -8.47
C ARG A 375 2.72 29.11 -7.81
N SER A 376 2.06 28.20 -8.53
CA SER A 376 0.91 27.45 -8.06
C SER A 376 1.35 26.31 -7.14
N LEU A 377 0.89 26.32 -5.89
CA LEU A 377 1.10 25.26 -4.89
C LEU A 377 -0.23 24.57 -4.59
N LYS A 378 -0.26 23.22 -4.62
CA LYS A 378 -1.47 22.42 -4.42
C LYS A 378 -1.20 21.23 -3.51
N ILE A 379 -2.22 20.83 -2.74
CA ILE A 379 -2.24 19.59 -1.97
C ILE A 379 -3.47 18.77 -2.35
N TYR A 380 -3.26 17.46 -2.44
CA TYR A 380 -4.23 16.44 -2.78
C TYR A 380 -4.23 15.39 -1.68
N VAL A 381 -5.41 14.86 -1.38
CA VAL A 381 -5.59 13.73 -0.48
C VAL A 381 -6.45 12.70 -1.21
N ASP A 382 -6.01 11.45 -1.23
CA ASP A 382 -6.70 10.32 -1.87
C ASP A 382 -7.05 10.59 -3.34
N GLY A 383 -6.11 11.26 -4.03
CA GLY A 383 -6.23 11.65 -5.43
C GLY A 383 -7.09 12.90 -5.68
N VAL A 384 -7.78 13.44 -4.67
CA VAL A 384 -8.68 14.60 -4.79
C VAL A 384 -7.97 15.88 -4.40
N LEU A 385 -8.17 16.98 -5.15
CA LEU A 385 -7.63 18.30 -4.82
C LEU A 385 -8.23 18.80 -3.50
N ALA A 386 -7.40 18.90 -2.46
CA ALA A 386 -7.83 19.27 -1.11
C ALA A 386 -7.53 20.74 -0.77
N GLY A 387 -6.54 21.35 -1.43
CA GLY A 387 -6.20 22.76 -1.23
C GLY A 387 -5.31 23.31 -2.35
N SER A 388 -5.39 24.63 -2.60
CA SER A 388 -4.53 25.30 -3.59
C SER A 388 -4.27 26.77 -3.24
N GLY A 389 -3.14 27.30 -3.70
CA GLY A 389 -2.76 28.70 -3.52
C GLY A 389 -1.69 29.16 -4.49
N THR A 390 -1.41 30.46 -4.50
CA THR A 390 -0.27 31.06 -5.22
C THR A 390 0.73 31.59 -4.20
N THR A 391 1.98 31.20 -4.35
CA THR A 391 3.07 31.56 -3.42
C THR A 391 3.73 32.87 -3.79
N SER A 392 4.34 33.53 -2.81
CA SER A 392 5.02 34.82 -3.02
C SER A 392 6.43 34.67 -3.61
N GLY A 393 7.08 33.53 -3.38
CA GLY A 393 8.43 33.21 -3.84
C GLY A 393 8.61 31.76 -4.29
N TYR A 394 9.87 31.37 -4.48
CA TYR A 394 10.29 30.03 -4.90
C TYR A 394 10.92 29.28 -3.73
N PRO A 395 10.86 27.94 -3.69
CA PRO A 395 11.61 27.14 -2.73
C PRO A 395 13.09 27.54 -2.71
N ASN A 396 13.64 27.72 -1.52
CA ASN A 396 15.01 28.18 -1.30
C ASN A 396 15.76 27.18 -0.41
N TYR A 397 16.60 26.36 -1.04
CA TYR A 397 17.30 25.26 -0.41
C TYR A 397 18.61 25.72 0.23
N THR A 398 18.97 25.07 1.34
CA THR A 398 20.30 25.20 1.92
C THR A 398 21.08 23.92 1.62
N VAL A 399 22.12 24.05 0.78
CA VAL A 399 22.95 22.93 0.32
C VAL A 399 23.50 22.11 1.50
N GLY A 400 23.31 20.79 1.44
CA GLY A 400 23.87 19.82 2.40
C GLY A 400 22.89 19.22 3.40
N ASN A 401 21.60 19.54 3.31
CA ASN A 401 20.56 18.97 4.19
C ASN A 401 19.97 17.65 3.64
N GLN A 402 19.38 16.83 4.52
CA GLN A 402 18.88 15.49 4.20
C GLN A 402 17.45 15.51 3.62
N THR A 403 17.13 14.61 2.71
CA THR A 403 15.73 14.26 2.36
C THR A 403 15.29 13.11 3.24
N ILE A 404 14.13 13.23 3.89
CA ILE A 404 13.69 12.32 4.95
C ILE A 404 12.20 11.97 4.80
N ALA A 405 11.84 10.70 4.89
CA ALA A 405 10.45 10.24 5.01
C ALA A 405 10.19 9.77 6.45
N GLY A 406 9.14 10.30 7.08
CA GLY A 406 8.79 10.06 8.49
C GLY A 406 9.25 11.14 9.48
N ASP A 407 10.03 12.13 9.01
CA ASP A 407 10.52 13.28 9.78
C ASP A 407 10.73 14.49 8.86
N GLU A 408 10.67 15.70 9.43
CA GLU A 408 11.00 16.95 8.76
C GLU A 408 12.51 17.25 8.76
N GLY A 409 13.29 16.61 9.63
CA GLY A 409 14.76 16.71 9.60
C GLY A 409 15.31 18.09 10.00
N THR A 410 14.49 18.92 10.63
CA THR A 410 14.84 20.28 11.07
C THR A 410 15.16 20.31 12.57
N PRO A 411 16.15 21.08 13.02
CA PRO A 411 16.43 21.25 14.44
C PRO A 411 15.41 22.16 15.16
N TYR A 412 14.51 22.82 14.42
CA TYR A 412 13.61 23.84 14.97
C TYR A 412 12.25 23.29 15.43
N TYR A 413 11.76 22.23 14.79
CA TYR A 413 10.45 21.63 15.04
C TYR A 413 10.57 20.10 15.06
N ALA A 414 9.70 19.44 15.84
CA ALA A 414 9.70 18.00 16.02
C ALA A 414 8.45 17.39 15.35
N LEU A 415 8.38 17.46 14.02
CA LEU A 415 7.22 17.00 13.23
C LEU A 415 7.35 15.53 12.80
N TYR A 416 7.57 14.63 13.76
CA TYR A 416 7.69 13.21 13.49
C TYR A 416 6.36 12.60 13.07
N LEU A 417 6.39 11.69 12.09
CA LEU A 417 5.26 10.82 11.85
C LEU A 417 5.35 9.59 12.75
N THR A 418 4.29 9.35 13.53
CA THR A 418 4.11 8.09 14.25
C THR A 418 3.05 7.24 13.54
N GLY A 419 3.49 6.22 12.81
CA GLY A 419 2.58 5.44 11.99
C GLY A 419 3.30 4.54 10.99
N SER A 420 2.77 4.50 9.78
CA SER A 420 3.35 3.75 8.66
C SER A 420 3.37 4.57 7.39
N LEU A 421 4.37 4.32 6.56
CA LEU A 421 4.59 4.93 5.25
C LEU A 421 4.65 3.84 4.19
N ASP A 422 4.28 4.19 2.97
CA ASP A 422 4.35 3.32 1.80
C ASP A 422 4.48 4.20 0.54
N ASP A 423 5.22 3.72 -0.45
CA ASP A 423 5.22 4.28 -1.80
C ASP A 423 5.60 5.78 -1.91
N ILE A 424 6.66 6.19 -1.19
CA ILE A 424 7.15 7.58 -1.18
C ILE A 424 7.77 7.93 -2.52
N ARG A 425 7.30 9.04 -3.13
CA ARG A 425 7.77 9.51 -4.43
C ARG A 425 8.14 10.99 -4.43
N VAL A 426 9.18 11.31 -5.20
CA VAL A 426 9.55 12.69 -5.52
C VAL A 426 9.77 12.83 -7.02
N TYR A 427 9.19 13.89 -7.58
CA TYR A 427 9.40 14.31 -8.96
C TYR A 427 10.00 15.70 -9.00
N ASN A 428 10.88 15.95 -9.96
CA ASN A 428 11.44 17.29 -10.23
C ASN A 428 10.53 18.15 -11.13
N THR A 429 9.23 17.86 -11.15
CA THR A 429 8.22 18.54 -11.96
C THR A 429 6.92 18.67 -11.19
N ALA A 430 6.04 19.57 -11.61
CA ALA A 430 4.67 19.60 -11.15
C ALA A 430 3.82 18.68 -12.03
N ILE A 431 3.52 17.47 -11.55
CA ILE A 431 2.63 16.55 -12.26
C ILE A 431 1.19 17.11 -12.27
N SER A 432 0.44 16.75 -13.30
CA SER A 432 -0.96 17.15 -13.48
C SER A 432 -1.88 16.48 -12.45
N ALA A 433 -3.09 17.03 -12.29
CA ALA A 433 -4.11 16.42 -11.45
C ALA A 433 -4.43 14.98 -11.91
N SER A 434 -4.41 14.70 -13.22
CA SER A 434 -4.63 13.35 -13.75
C SER A 434 -3.58 12.37 -13.25
N GLU A 435 -2.32 12.77 -13.22
CA GLU A 435 -1.22 11.90 -12.78
C GLU A 435 -1.22 11.69 -11.27
N VAL A 436 -1.65 12.68 -10.48
CA VAL A 436 -1.86 12.49 -9.02
C VAL A 436 -2.88 11.39 -8.75
N ILE A 437 -3.89 11.26 -9.61
CA ILE A 437 -4.92 10.22 -9.49
C ILE A 437 -4.35 8.85 -9.83
N ASP A 438 -3.48 8.77 -10.84
CA ASP A 438 -2.77 7.53 -11.16
C ASP A 438 -1.88 7.09 -9.99
N LEU A 439 -1.26 8.04 -9.28
CA LEU A 439 -0.50 7.75 -8.06
C LEU A 439 -1.37 7.24 -6.91
N TYR A 440 -2.61 7.70 -6.76
CA TYR A 440 -3.57 7.13 -5.80
C TYR A 440 -4.02 5.72 -6.22
N GLY A 441 -4.24 5.50 -7.51
CA GLY A 441 -4.36 4.17 -8.10
C GLY A 441 -5.74 3.49 -8.00
N LEU A 442 -6.79 4.18 -7.56
CA LEU A 442 -8.17 3.88 -7.96
C LEU A 442 -8.49 4.72 -9.21
N ILE A 443 -8.51 4.08 -10.37
CA ILE A 443 -8.58 4.75 -11.67
C ILE A 443 -9.96 4.63 -12.35
N GLY A 444 -10.89 3.91 -11.71
CA GLY A 444 -12.30 3.90 -12.07
C GLY A 444 -13.14 3.30 -10.95
N HIS A 445 -14.28 3.91 -10.64
CA HIS A 445 -15.27 3.40 -9.69
C HIS A 445 -16.69 3.81 -10.09
N TRP A 446 -17.38 2.93 -10.80
CA TRP A 446 -18.78 3.10 -11.17
C TRP A 446 -19.64 2.32 -10.19
N LYS A 447 -20.39 3.05 -9.36
CA LYS A 447 -21.26 2.45 -8.34
C LYS A 447 -22.56 1.89 -8.91
N PHE A 448 -23.09 2.53 -9.95
CA PHE A 448 -24.40 2.24 -10.54
C PHE A 448 -25.60 2.58 -9.64
N ASP A 449 -25.46 3.66 -8.85
CA ASP A 449 -26.41 4.12 -7.83
C ASP A 449 -27.24 5.35 -8.23
N GLU A 450 -27.22 5.76 -9.51
CA GLU A 450 -27.82 7.04 -9.90
C GLU A 450 -29.36 7.05 -9.81
N GLY A 451 -30.00 5.87 -9.83
CA GLY A 451 -31.45 5.66 -9.73
C GLY A 451 -32.29 6.24 -10.88
N THR A 452 -31.76 7.20 -11.63
CA THR A 452 -32.39 7.88 -12.77
C THR A 452 -31.34 8.45 -13.74
N GLY A 453 -31.77 8.93 -14.91
CA GLY A 453 -30.90 9.61 -15.87
C GLY A 453 -30.16 8.66 -16.83
N THR A 454 -29.22 9.19 -17.61
CA THR A 454 -28.51 8.47 -18.69
C THR A 454 -26.99 8.49 -18.52
N THR A 455 -26.50 8.79 -17.33
CA THR A 455 -25.08 8.87 -17.02
C THR A 455 -24.78 7.91 -15.89
N ILE A 456 -23.71 7.14 -16.04
CA ILE A 456 -23.13 6.28 -15.02
C ILE A 456 -21.88 7.03 -14.55
N ALA A 457 -21.91 7.55 -13.34
CA ALA A 457 -20.84 8.37 -12.81
C ALA A 457 -19.66 7.50 -12.39
N ASP A 458 -18.46 7.93 -12.76
CA ASP A 458 -17.24 7.44 -12.15
C ASP A 458 -16.96 8.28 -10.90
N SER A 459 -17.09 7.67 -9.74
CA SER A 459 -16.84 8.27 -8.44
C SER A 459 -15.36 8.28 -8.06
N SER A 460 -14.49 7.67 -8.88
CA SER A 460 -13.06 7.84 -8.74
C SER A 460 -12.65 9.27 -9.14
N PRO A 461 -11.47 9.73 -8.69
CA PRO A 461 -10.99 11.05 -9.08
C PRO A 461 -10.80 11.24 -10.60
N LYS A 462 -10.73 10.17 -11.42
CA LYS A 462 -10.62 10.28 -12.89
C LYS A 462 -11.91 10.76 -13.54
N ALA A 463 -13.07 10.56 -12.92
CA ALA A 463 -14.37 10.96 -13.43
C ALA A 463 -14.63 10.50 -14.89
N ASN A 464 -14.21 9.28 -15.24
CA ASN A 464 -14.49 8.59 -16.51
C ASN A 464 -15.96 8.21 -16.63
N ASN A 465 -16.86 9.19 -16.59
CA ASN A 465 -18.29 8.99 -16.66
C ASN A 465 -18.68 8.30 -17.97
N ALA A 466 -19.52 7.27 -17.87
CA ALA A 466 -20.12 6.62 -19.02
C ALA A 466 -21.51 7.20 -19.30
N THR A 467 -21.89 7.28 -20.56
CA THR A 467 -23.23 7.75 -20.98
C THR A 467 -23.88 6.71 -21.88
N PHE A 468 -25.19 6.54 -21.76
CA PHE A 468 -25.93 5.64 -22.64
C PHE A 468 -25.91 6.15 -24.08
N SER A 469 -25.48 5.30 -25.00
CA SER A 469 -25.50 5.59 -26.44
C SER A 469 -26.74 5.02 -27.13
N ALA A 470 -27.42 4.04 -26.51
CA ALA A 470 -28.69 3.49 -26.97
C ALA A 470 -29.48 2.84 -25.82
N GLY A 471 -30.82 2.88 -25.94
CA GLY A 471 -31.78 2.31 -24.98
C GLY A 471 -31.93 3.13 -23.69
N THR A 472 -33.02 2.91 -22.96
CA THR A 472 -33.28 3.54 -21.65
C THR A 472 -32.73 2.68 -20.50
N PRO A 473 -31.85 3.19 -19.62
CA PRO A 473 -31.37 2.44 -18.45
C PRO A 473 -32.52 2.01 -17.55
N THR A 474 -32.39 0.83 -16.95
CA THR A 474 -33.30 0.35 -15.91
C THR A 474 -32.49 0.22 -14.62
N TRP A 475 -32.77 1.10 -13.66
CA TRP A 475 -32.17 1.05 -12.34
C TRP A 475 -33.00 0.12 -11.45
N THR A 476 -32.34 -0.77 -10.73
CA THR A 476 -32.96 -1.79 -9.87
C THR A 476 -32.20 -1.87 -8.55
N PRO A 477 -32.81 -2.33 -7.44
CA PRO A 477 -32.06 -2.56 -6.21
C PRO A 477 -30.84 -3.47 -6.46
N GLY A 478 -29.68 -3.01 -6.02
CA GLY A 478 -28.38 -3.67 -6.16
C GLY A 478 -27.93 -4.41 -4.91
N VAL A 479 -26.66 -4.82 -4.91
CA VAL A 479 -25.98 -5.36 -3.72
C VAL A 479 -25.64 -4.24 -2.76
N ARG A 480 -25.34 -3.06 -3.31
CA ARG A 480 -25.16 -1.81 -2.57
C ARG A 480 -26.10 -0.78 -3.17
N ASP A 481 -27.18 -0.47 -2.46
CA ASP A 481 -28.17 0.51 -2.90
C ASP A 481 -28.86 0.16 -4.22
N ASP A 482 -28.56 0.87 -5.30
CA ASP A 482 -29.13 0.64 -6.62
C ASP A 482 -28.11 -0.14 -7.49
N SER A 483 -28.53 -0.54 -8.67
CA SER A 483 -27.72 -1.23 -9.66
C SER A 483 -28.26 -0.93 -11.04
N LEU A 484 -27.48 -1.26 -12.05
CA LEU A 484 -27.89 -1.10 -13.42
C LEU A 484 -28.24 -2.43 -14.08
N GLN A 485 -29.50 -2.58 -14.46
CA GLN A 485 -30.00 -3.71 -15.23
C GLN A 485 -29.92 -3.43 -16.73
N PHE A 486 -29.03 -4.13 -17.43
CA PHE A 486 -28.94 -4.15 -18.88
C PHE A 486 -30.00 -5.09 -19.47
N SER A 487 -30.67 -4.66 -20.54
CA SER A 487 -31.74 -5.42 -21.21
C SER A 487 -31.27 -6.24 -22.43
N GLY A 488 -29.98 -6.18 -22.78
CA GLY A 488 -29.47 -6.62 -24.09
C GLY A 488 -29.67 -5.61 -25.23
N LEU A 489 -30.35 -4.48 -24.99
CA LEU A 489 -30.46 -3.39 -25.97
C LEU A 489 -29.70 -2.13 -25.55
N ASN A 490 -29.45 -2.00 -24.24
CA ASN A 490 -28.79 -0.85 -23.66
C ASN A 490 -27.27 -0.97 -23.74
N THR A 491 -26.61 0.15 -23.97
CA THR A 491 -25.15 0.23 -23.90
C THR A 491 -24.73 1.60 -23.37
N ALA A 492 -23.70 1.60 -22.55
CA ALA A 492 -23.03 2.81 -22.09
C ALA A 492 -21.56 2.78 -22.51
N ALA A 493 -21.00 3.97 -22.72
CA ALA A 493 -19.61 4.13 -23.08
C ALA A 493 -19.05 5.40 -22.44
N THR A 494 -17.77 5.36 -22.06
CA THR A 494 -17.07 6.56 -21.59
C THR A 494 -16.91 7.57 -22.72
N SER A 495 -17.02 8.86 -22.40
CA SER A 495 -16.78 9.93 -23.38
C SER A 495 -15.28 10.22 -23.58
N THR A 496 -14.45 9.75 -22.64
CA THR A 496 -12.99 9.77 -22.66
C THR A 496 -12.43 8.37 -22.92
N THR A 497 -11.20 8.30 -23.41
CA THR A 497 -10.45 7.05 -23.49
C THR A 497 -10.10 6.57 -22.08
N PHE A 498 -10.32 5.28 -21.82
CA PHE A 498 -9.88 4.59 -20.63
C PHE A 498 -8.61 3.80 -20.96
N ASP A 499 -7.61 3.90 -20.09
CA ASP A 499 -6.32 3.23 -20.24
C ASP A 499 -6.21 2.10 -19.21
N PRO A 500 -6.38 0.82 -19.62
CA PRO A 500 -6.21 -0.31 -18.73
C PRO A 500 -4.80 -0.36 -18.15
N PRO A 501 -4.64 -0.54 -16.83
CA PRO A 501 -3.31 -0.55 -16.24
C PRO A 501 -2.59 -1.87 -16.55
N PRO A 502 -1.26 -1.87 -16.78
CA PRO A 502 -0.50 -3.10 -17.03
C PRO A 502 -0.45 -4.03 -15.80
N ILE A 503 -0.52 -3.44 -14.61
CA ILE A 503 -0.65 -4.14 -13.33
C ILE A 503 -1.88 -3.57 -12.64
N GLY A 504 -2.79 -4.42 -12.16
CA GLY A 504 -4.01 -3.90 -11.57
C GLY A 504 -4.94 -4.94 -11.02
N SER A 505 -6.05 -4.44 -10.48
CA SER A 505 -7.16 -5.24 -9.97
C SER A 505 -8.48 -4.69 -10.47
N VAL A 506 -9.41 -5.58 -10.79
CA VAL A 506 -10.77 -5.21 -11.14
C VAL A 506 -11.71 -5.95 -10.21
N ALA A 507 -12.61 -5.21 -9.57
CA ALA A 507 -13.64 -5.74 -8.69
C ALA A 507 -15.01 -5.31 -9.20
N PHE A 508 -16.00 -6.19 -9.24
CA PHE A 508 -17.36 -5.82 -9.62
C PHE A 508 -18.37 -6.84 -9.10
N TRP A 509 -19.60 -6.38 -8.90
CA TRP A 509 -20.75 -7.24 -8.72
C TRP A 509 -21.48 -7.44 -10.03
N PHE A 510 -21.90 -8.68 -10.24
CA PHE A 510 -22.58 -9.08 -11.45
C PHE A 510 -23.73 -10.03 -11.13
N HIS A 511 -24.84 -9.82 -11.82
CA HIS A 511 -26.03 -10.67 -11.74
C HIS A 511 -26.43 -11.12 -13.16
N PRO A 512 -26.29 -12.40 -13.51
CA PRO A 512 -26.58 -12.89 -14.86
C PRO A 512 -28.08 -12.78 -15.19
N GLY A 513 -28.39 -12.50 -16.46
CA GLY A 513 -29.74 -12.64 -17.01
C GLY A 513 -30.10 -14.11 -17.34
N SER A 514 -30.90 -14.31 -18.38
CA SER A 514 -31.14 -15.66 -18.93
C SER A 514 -29.86 -16.23 -19.54
N SER A 515 -29.73 -17.57 -19.58
CA SER A 515 -28.57 -18.21 -20.19
C SER A 515 -28.29 -17.65 -21.60
N PRO A 516 -27.07 -17.12 -21.82
CA PRO A 516 -26.72 -16.42 -23.05
C PRO A 516 -26.80 -17.38 -24.24
N GLN A 517 -27.47 -16.96 -25.32
CA GLN A 517 -27.50 -17.73 -26.57
C GLN A 517 -26.23 -17.52 -27.42
N TRP A 518 -25.53 -16.42 -27.16
CA TRP A 518 -24.30 -15.95 -27.84
C TRP A 518 -23.40 -15.30 -26.79
N VAL A 519 -22.19 -14.88 -27.17
CA VAL A 519 -21.31 -14.13 -26.26
C VAL A 519 -21.95 -12.81 -25.83
N GLU A 520 -21.87 -12.51 -24.54
CA GLU A 520 -22.40 -11.29 -23.93
C GLU A 520 -21.29 -10.54 -23.18
N ARG A 521 -20.93 -9.34 -23.63
CA ARG A 521 -19.91 -8.50 -22.96
C ARG A 521 -20.52 -7.64 -21.87
N ILE A 522 -20.03 -7.84 -20.65
CA ILE A 522 -20.43 -7.08 -19.45
C ILE A 522 -19.77 -5.69 -19.51
N PHE A 523 -18.44 -5.65 -19.57
CA PHE A 523 -17.66 -4.43 -19.82
C PHE A 523 -16.30 -4.76 -20.45
N GLY A 524 -15.63 -3.76 -21.01
CA GLY A 524 -14.21 -3.86 -21.37
C GLY A 524 -13.70 -2.76 -22.31
N VAL A 525 -12.48 -2.90 -22.81
CA VAL A 525 -11.85 -1.95 -23.76
C VAL A 525 -11.50 -2.63 -25.09
N SER A 526 -11.97 -2.10 -26.21
CA SER A 526 -11.71 -2.68 -27.55
C SER A 526 -12.11 -4.17 -27.62
N ASP A 527 -11.18 -5.09 -27.84
CA ASP A 527 -11.38 -6.54 -27.98
C ASP A 527 -10.60 -7.37 -26.96
N ALA A 528 -10.09 -6.70 -25.94
CA ALA A 528 -9.34 -7.26 -24.83
C ALA A 528 -9.80 -6.58 -23.53
N TRP A 529 -9.13 -6.86 -22.41
CA TRP A 529 -9.46 -6.25 -21.12
C TRP A 529 -10.96 -6.26 -20.84
N GLU A 530 -11.58 -7.44 -20.83
CA GLU A 530 -13.03 -7.57 -20.78
C GLU A 530 -13.53 -8.66 -19.84
N ALA A 531 -14.71 -8.42 -19.25
CA ALA A 531 -15.53 -9.44 -18.63
C ALA A 531 -16.67 -9.81 -19.58
N ARG A 532 -16.78 -11.08 -19.95
CA ARG A 532 -17.83 -11.58 -20.87
C ARG A 532 -18.39 -12.92 -20.44
N LEU A 533 -19.63 -13.19 -20.78
CA LEU A 533 -20.24 -14.51 -20.67
C LEU A 533 -20.19 -15.20 -22.03
N GLU A 534 -19.70 -16.43 -22.05
CA GLU A 534 -19.80 -17.31 -23.22
C GLU A 534 -21.20 -17.93 -23.31
N SER A 535 -21.58 -18.45 -24.48
CA SER A 535 -22.87 -19.14 -24.71
C SER A 535 -23.07 -20.39 -23.84
N THR A 536 -22.01 -20.87 -23.20
CA THR A 536 -22.04 -21.94 -22.19
C THR A 536 -22.32 -21.44 -20.77
N ALA A 537 -22.62 -20.15 -20.60
CA ALA A 537 -22.76 -19.49 -19.30
C ALA A 537 -21.51 -19.61 -18.42
N VAL A 538 -20.33 -19.46 -19.03
CA VAL A 538 -19.03 -19.39 -18.35
C VAL A 538 -18.55 -17.94 -18.39
N LEU A 539 -18.15 -17.38 -17.25
CA LEU A 539 -17.56 -16.04 -17.19
C LEU A 539 -16.09 -16.11 -17.62
N TYR A 540 -15.76 -15.36 -18.65
CA TYR A 540 -14.40 -15.14 -19.14
C TYR A 540 -13.92 -13.76 -18.70
N LEU A 541 -12.70 -13.75 -18.19
CA LEU A 541 -11.95 -12.56 -17.82
C LEU A 541 -10.76 -12.50 -18.77
N ASP A 542 -10.89 -11.66 -19.78
CA ASP A 542 -9.86 -11.42 -20.79
C ASP A 542 -8.97 -10.29 -20.28
N ILE A 543 -7.87 -10.64 -19.62
CA ILE A 543 -7.06 -9.70 -18.85
C ILE A 543 -6.13 -8.87 -19.76
N ALA A 544 -5.87 -9.35 -21.00
CA ALA A 544 -4.87 -8.79 -21.93
C ALA A 544 -5.07 -9.25 -23.39
N ILE A 545 -4.30 -8.70 -24.35
CA ILE A 545 -4.33 -9.18 -25.76
C ILE A 545 -3.76 -10.60 -25.84
N GLY A 546 -4.59 -11.57 -26.24
CA GLY A 546 -4.16 -12.95 -26.55
C GLY A 546 -4.07 -13.91 -25.35
N GLY A 547 -4.61 -13.52 -24.19
CA GLY A 547 -4.54 -14.29 -22.96
C GLY A 547 -5.81 -14.17 -22.11
N GLY A 548 -6.82 -15.01 -22.41
CA GLY A 548 -8.03 -15.12 -21.60
C GLY A 548 -7.89 -16.13 -20.46
N THR A 549 -8.47 -15.81 -19.31
CA THR A 549 -8.72 -16.77 -18.21
C THR A 549 -10.23 -16.98 -18.06
N TYR A 550 -10.66 -18.15 -17.58
CA TYR A 550 -12.08 -18.44 -17.42
C TYR A 550 -12.40 -18.97 -16.02
N VAL A 551 -13.55 -18.55 -15.51
CA VAL A 551 -14.12 -19.02 -14.26
C VAL A 551 -15.16 -20.09 -14.61
N ASN A 552 -14.87 -21.36 -14.28
CA ASN A 552 -15.74 -22.49 -14.65
C ASN A 552 -16.99 -22.62 -13.76
N ARG A 553 -17.59 -21.48 -13.39
CA ARG A 553 -18.90 -21.47 -12.73
C ARG A 553 -19.96 -21.53 -13.83
N LEU A 554 -20.58 -22.70 -13.99
CA LEU A 554 -21.81 -22.83 -14.78
C LEU A 554 -22.91 -22.08 -14.02
N PHE A 555 -23.34 -20.93 -14.54
CA PHE A 555 -24.49 -20.21 -14.00
C PHE A 555 -25.79 -20.95 -14.39
N THR A 556 -26.03 -22.07 -13.71
CA THR A 556 -27.22 -22.90 -13.89
C THR A 556 -28.27 -22.48 -12.87
N ASN A 557 -29.12 -21.52 -13.25
CA ASN A 557 -30.34 -21.12 -12.55
C ASN A 557 -30.22 -20.32 -11.24
N ASP A 558 -29.02 -20.07 -10.72
CA ASP A 558 -28.77 -19.17 -9.58
C ASP A 558 -28.61 -17.72 -10.08
N LYS A 559 -29.75 -17.03 -10.22
CA LYS A 559 -29.85 -15.57 -10.50
C LYS A 559 -29.41 -14.78 -9.26
N GLU A 560 -28.21 -15.04 -8.77
CA GLU A 560 -27.67 -14.41 -7.57
C GLU A 560 -26.55 -13.45 -7.94
N TRP A 561 -26.48 -12.35 -7.21
CA TRP A 561 -25.35 -11.43 -7.30
C TRP A 561 -24.06 -12.14 -6.90
N THR A 562 -23.03 -12.03 -7.73
CA THR A 562 -21.70 -12.58 -7.46
C THR A 562 -20.67 -11.47 -7.53
N HIS A 563 -19.84 -11.36 -6.49
CA HIS A 563 -18.70 -10.47 -6.47
C HIS A 563 -17.51 -11.17 -7.13
N ILE A 564 -16.95 -10.53 -8.14
CA ILE A 564 -15.77 -11.00 -8.85
C ILE A 564 -14.64 -10.02 -8.55
N VAL A 565 -13.49 -10.52 -8.14
CA VAL A 565 -12.24 -9.76 -8.18
C VAL A 565 -11.25 -10.54 -9.02
N TYR A 566 -10.57 -9.89 -9.94
CA TYR A 566 -9.35 -10.43 -10.53
C TYR A 566 -8.22 -9.41 -10.45
N ARG A 567 -7.04 -9.89 -10.08
CA ARG A 567 -5.81 -9.09 -9.99
C ARG A 567 -4.75 -9.71 -10.88
N TYR A 568 -3.93 -8.88 -11.49
CA TYR A 568 -2.99 -9.31 -12.50
C TYR A 568 -1.76 -8.40 -12.58
N ASP A 569 -0.66 -8.97 -13.07
CA ASP A 569 0.58 -8.28 -13.37
C ASP A 569 1.04 -8.72 -14.77
N SER A 570 0.87 -7.85 -15.76
CA SER A 570 1.25 -8.17 -17.15
C SER A 570 2.75 -8.37 -17.32
N THR A 571 3.56 -7.72 -16.48
CA THR A 571 5.02 -7.78 -16.52
C THR A 571 5.56 -9.12 -16.02
N LYS A 572 4.85 -9.74 -15.06
CA LYS A 572 5.17 -11.08 -14.53
C LYS A 572 4.34 -12.18 -15.15
N GLY A 573 3.26 -11.83 -15.86
CA GLY A 573 2.31 -12.78 -16.40
C GLY A 573 1.57 -13.56 -15.30
N THR A 574 1.25 -12.94 -14.16
CA THR A 574 0.57 -13.60 -13.02
C THR A 574 -0.86 -13.09 -12.86
N TYR A 575 -1.77 -13.94 -12.38
CA TYR A 575 -3.14 -13.55 -12.04
C TYR A 575 -3.69 -14.33 -10.85
N ASP A 576 -4.64 -13.71 -10.15
CA ASP A 576 -5.54 -14.36 -9.20
C ASP A 576 -7.00 -13.94 -9.45
N ILE A 577 -7.93 -14.85 -9.20
CA ILE A 577 -9.37 -14.63 -9.31
C ILE A 577 -10.02 -15.01 -7.99
N TYR A 578 -10.83 -14.12 -7.45
CA TYR A 578 -11.63 -14.30 -6.26
C TYR A 578 -13.11 -14.25 -6.63
N LEU A 579 -13.88 -15.17 -6.03
CA LEU A 579 -15.32 -15.16 -6.08
C LEU A 579 -15.84 -14.94 -4.67
N ASN A 580 -16.70 -13.96 -4.49
CA ASN A 580 -17.35 -13.70 -3.20
C ASN A 580 -16.31 -13.61 -2.07
N GLY A 581 -15.26 -12.82 -2.32
CA GLY A 581 -14.16 -12.58 -1.37
C GLY A 581 -13.20 -13.76 -1.15
N LYS A 582 -13.40 -14.91 -1.81
CA LYS A 582 -12.56 -16.10 -1.65
C LYS A 582 -11.73 -16.37 -2.89
N LEU A 583 -10.44 -16.68 -2.71
CA LEU A 583 -9.58 -17.10 -3.81
C LEU A 583 -10.19 -18.32 -4.49
N HIS A 584 -10.48 -18.19 -5.78
CA HIS A 584 -11.04 -19.23 -6.61
C HIS A 584 -9.96 -19.91 -7.45
N GLN A 585 -9.05 -19.10 -8.01
CA GLN A 585 -8.01 -19.58 -8.91
C GLN A 585 -6.82 -18.63 -8.94
N SER A 586 -5.63 -19.17 -9.15
CA SER A 586 -4.38 -18.43 -9.37
C SER A 586 -3.57 -19.08 -10.49
N GLY A 587 -2.67 -18.33 -11.13
CA GLY A 587 -1.77 -18.90 -12.12
C GLY A 587 -0.92 -17.91 -12.89
N THR A 588 -0.27 -18.43 -13.95
CA THR A 588 0.55 -17.64 -14.87
C THR A 588 0.01 -17.72 -16.30
N LEU A 589 0.04 -16.61 -17.03
CA LEU A 589 -0.37 -16.47 -18.42
C LEU A 589 0.54 -15.46 -19.13
N ALA A 590 0.79 -15.65 -20.43
CA ALA A 590 1.44 -14.61 -21.23
C ALA A 590 0.44 -13.45 -21.42
N LEU A 591 0.73 -12.30 -20.83
CA LEU A 591 -0.09 -11.09 -20.86
C LEU A 591 0.60 -10.01 -21.72
N SER A 592 -0.18 -9.10 -22.28
CA SER A 592 0.30 -7.98 -23.09
C SER A 592 -0.65 -6.79 -22.90
N ASP A 593 -0.07 -5.61 -22.78
CA ASP A 593 -0.81 -4.40 -22.45
C ASP A 593 -1.87 -4.06 -23.51
N VAL A 594 -3.00 -3.51 -23.05
CA VAL A 594 -4.12 -3.14 -23.91
C VAL A 594 -4.09 -1.64 -24.11
N ALA A 595 -4.03 -1.18 -25.36
CA ALA A 595 -3.99 0.23 -25.68
C ALA A 595 -5.27 0.96 -25.20
N ALA A 596 -5.10 2.18 -24.69
CA ALA A 596 -6.19 3.04 -24.27
C ALA A 596 -7.26 3.21 -25.36
N ALA A 597 -8.52 2.95 -25.01
CA ALA A 597 -9.66 3.16 -25.89
C ALA A 597 -10.93 3.38 -25.06
N THR A 598 -12.06 3.56 -25.73
CA THR A 598 -13.34 3.74 -25.03
C THR A 598 -13.70 2.49 -24.21
N LEU A 599 -13.93 2.67 -22.91
CA LEU A 599 -14.51 1.65 -22.05
C LEU A 599 -16.00 1.56 -22.37
N THR A 600 -16.46 0.36 -22.70
CA THR A 600 -17.87 0.08 -22.98
C THR A 600 -18.46 -0.85 -21.96
N MET A 601 -19.75 -0.65 -21.67
CA MET A 601 -20.55 -1.46 -20.77
C MET A 601 -21.81 -1.91 -21.52
N GLY A 602 -22.18 -3.17 -21.36
CA GLY A 602 -23.37 -3.78 -21.97
C GLY A 602 -23.20 -4.25 -23.41
N THR A 603 -22.16 -3.81 -24.13
CA THR A 603 -21.83 -4.31 -25.48
C THR A 603 -20.41 -3.93 -25.88
N ARG A 604 -19.88 -4.62 -26.90
CA ARG A 604 -18.68 -4.18 -27.64
C ARG A 604 -19.10 -3.22 -28.76
N THR A 605 -18.38 -2.11 -28.93
CA THR A 605 -18.69 -1.11 -29.98
C THR A 605 -18.78 -1.77 -31.36
N GLY A 606 -19.92 -1.61 -32.04
CA GLY A 606 -20.15 -2.19 -33.36
C GLY A 606 -20.46 -3.70 -33.37
N SER A 607 -20.62 -4.35 -32.22
CA SER A 607 -20.94 -5.77 -32.07
C SER A 607 -22.41 -6.04 -31.77
N SER A 608 -22.82 -7.29 -32.01
CA SER A 608 -24.10 -7.88 -31.56
C SER A 608 -23.99 -8.61 -30.22
N GLU A 609 -22.82 -8.65 -29.60
CA GLU A 609 -22.59 -9.20 -28.25
C GLU A 609 -23.17 -8.24 -27.21
N ARG A 610 -24.35 -8.56 -26.71
CA ARG A 610 -25.15 -7.65 -25.89
C ARG A 610 -25.47 -8.29 -24.57
N PHE A 611 -25.06 -7.66 -23.48
CA PHE A 611 -25.29 -8.18 -22.15
C PHE A 611 -26.70 -7.91 -21.65
N SER A 612 -27.29 -8.96 -21.10
CA SER A 612 -28.55 -8.90 -20.36
C SER A 612 -28.30 -9.39 -18.93
N GLY A 613 -28.38 -8.47 -17.97
CA GLY A 613 -28.08 -8.74 -16.56
C GLY A 613 -27.77 -7.48 -15.77
N GLY A 614 -27.57 -7.63 -14.46
CA GLY A 614 -27.24 -6.55 -13.53
C GLY A 614 -25.73 -6.38 -13.37
N ILE A 615 -25.28 -5.13 -13.24
CA ILE A 615 -23.93 -4.76 -12.80
C ILE A 615 -24.05 -3.77 -11.65
N ASP A 616 -23.16 -3.90 -10.67
CA ASP A 616 -23.05 -3.03 -9.50
C ASP A 616 -21.55 -2.90 -9.09
N ASP A 617 -21.17 -1.75 -8.54
CA ASP A 617 -19.88 -1.46 -7.90
C ASP A 617 -18.62 -1.93 -8.67
N LEU A 618 -18.48 -1.52 -9.94
CA LEU A 618 -17.29 -1.77 -10.76
C LEU A 618 -16.15 -0.85 -10.33
N ARG A 619 -15.03 -1.44 -9.91
CA ARG A 619 -13.81 -0.78 -9.47
C ARG A 619 -12.62 -1.25 -10.28
N VAL A 620 -11.74 -0.32 -10.61
CA VAL A 620 -10.48 -0.59 -11.30
C VAL A 620 -9.34 0.08 -10.55
N TYR A 621 -8.39 -0.73 -10.16
CA TYR A 621 -7.18 -0.31 -9.46
C TYR A 621 -5.97 -0.50 -10.37
N SER A 622 -5.05 0.46 -10.39
CA SER A 622 -3.74 0.36 -11.05
C SER A 622 -2.68 -0.32 -10.17
N TYR A 623 -3.12 -1.04 -9.13
CA TYR A 623 -2.30 -1.85 -8.24
C TYR A 623 -3.01 -3.15 -7.86
N ILE A 624 -2.25 -4.08 -7.31
CA ILE A 624 -2.75 -5.37 -6.82
C ILE A 624 -3.35 -5.12 -5.42
N ILE A 625 -4.68 -5.26 -5.28
CA ILE A 625 -5.32 -5.13 -3.97
C ILE A 625 -5.08 -6.40 -3.13
N SER A 626 -4.86 -6.19 -1.84
CA SER A 626 -4.62 -7.26 -0.86
C SER A 626 -5.88 -8.08 -0.57
N GLU A 627 -5.72 -9.27 0.03
CA GLU A 627 -6.89 -10.08 0.43
C GLU A 627 -7.76 -9.41 1.49
N ALA A 628 -7.15 -8.58 2.35
CA ALA A 628 -7.87 -7.77 3.33
C ALA A 628 -8.74 -6.72 2.64
N GLU A 629 -8.19 -5.99 1.65
CA GLU A 629 -8.98 -5.07 0.84
C GLU A 629 -10.11 -5.80 0.10
N ILE A 630 -9.84 -6.98 -0.47
CA ILE A 630 -10.87 -7.82 -1.13
C ILE A 630 -12.01 -8.17 -0.16
N ALA A 631 -11.69 -8.52 1.08
CA ALA A 631 -12.68 -8.85 2.09
C ALA A 631 -13.49 -7.62 2.54
N GLU A 632 -12.86 -6.45 2.66
CA GLU A 632 -13.54 -5.18 2.98
C GLU A 632 -14.51 -4.78 1.87
N ILE A 633 -14.07 -4.86 0.61
CA ILE A 633 -14.93 -4.59 -0.54
C ILE A 633 -15.91 -5.74 -0.82
N TYR A 634 -15.94 -6.79 0.00
CA TYR A 634 -16.91 -7.88 -0.06
C TYR A 634 -17.80 -7.93 1.20
N GLY A 635 -18.87 -7.12 1.19
CA GLY A 635 -20.02 -7.25 2.10
C GLY A 635 -19.92 -6.57 3.47
N LEU A 636 -18.91 -5.74 3.74
CA LEU A 636 -18.89 -4.86 4.91
C LEU A 636 -19.84 -3.68 4.67
N VAL A 637 -20.83 -3.49 5.54
CA VAL A 637 -21.87 -2.45 5.40
C VAL A 637 -21.90 -1.45 6.56
N GLY A 638 -21.03 -1.62 7.54
CA GLY A 638 -20.75 -0.63 8.59
C GLY A 638 -19.56 -1.05 9.45
N HIS A 639 -18.69 -0.11 9.77
CA HIS A 639 -17.54 -0.32 10.65
C HIS A 639 -17.27 0.93 11.50
N TRP A 640 -17.55 0.87 12.79
CA TRP A 640 -17.33 1.95 13.74
C TRP A 640 -16.29 1.51 14.78
N GLN A 641 -15.12 2.13 14.73
CA GLN A 641 -14.04 1.85 15.67
C GLN A 641 -14.39 2.35 17.08
N LEU A 642 -15.17 3.45 17.17
CA LEU A 642 -15.61 4.12 18.40
C LEU A 642 -14.44 4.68 19.23
N ASP A 643 -13.43 5.20 18.53
CA ASP A 643 -12.19 5.70 19.10
C ASP A 643 -12.00 7.21 18.91
N GLU A 644 -13.06 7.92 18.49
CA GLU A 644 -13.07 9.35 18.32
C GLU A 644 -12.87 10.07 19.66
N THR A 645 -11.82 10.89 19.76
CA THR A 645 -11.47 11.59 21.01
C THR A 645 -12.24 12.91 21.21
N SER A 646 -12.98 13.35 20.19
CA SER A 646 -13.77 14.59 20.21
C SER A 646 -14.75 14.64 19.05
N GLY A 647 -15.80 15.46 19.17
CA GLY A 647 -16.83 15.62 18.14
C GLY A 647 -18.10 14.84 18.46
N SER A 648 -19.09 14.91 17.56
CA SER A 648 -20.39 14.24 17.70
C SER A 648 -20.63 13.13 16.69
N THR A 649 -19.64 12.82 15.86
CA THR A 649 -19.76 11.85 14.76
C THR A 649 -19.00 10.58 15.12
N ALA A 650 -19.65 9.43 14.94
CA ALA A 650 -19.01 8.12 14.91
C ALA A 650 -18.77 7.76 13.44
N TYR A 651 -17.51 7.69 13.01
CA TYR A 651 -17.18 7.52 11.60
C TYR A 651 -17.34 6.06 11.17
N ASP A 652 -17.99 5.85 10.01
CA ASP A 652 -18.04 4.56 9.34
C ASP A 652 -16.81 4.42 8.44
N SER A 653 -16.01 3.39 8.71
CA SER A 653 -14.79 3.04 7.97
C SER A 653 -15.04 2.00 6.87
N SER A 654 -16.28 1.55 6.65
CA SER A 654 -16.62 0.52 5.65
C SER A 654 -16.57 1.01 4.20
N GLY A 655 -16.48 2.33 3.98
CA GLY A 655 -16.58 2.95 2.67
C GLY A 655 -18.01 3.15 2.15
N ILE A 656 -19.04 2.74 2.90
CA ILE A 656 -20.45 3.00 2.58
C ILE A 656 -20.88 4.39 3.05
N GLY A 657 -20.25 4.93 4.09
CA GLY A 657 -20.55 6.27 4.61
C GLY A 657 -21.74 6.31 5.57
N ASN A 658 -22.05 5.18 6.22
CA ASN A 658 -23.08 5.04 7.25
C ASN A 658 -22.62 5.65 8.59
N HIS A 659 -22.19 6.90 8.57
CA HIS A 659 -21.75 7.63 9.77
C HIS A 659 -22.87 7.69 10.82
N GLY A 660 -22.49 7.47 12.08
CA GLY A 660 -23.36 7.61 13.23
C GLY A 660 -23.22 8.98 13.90
N THR A 661 -24.19 9.32 14.73
CA THR A 661 -24.14 10.49 15.62
C THR A 661 -24.18 10.03 17.08
N TYR A 662 -23.22 10.48 17.88
CA TYR A 662 -23.21 10.26 19.33
C TYR A 662 -24.36 11.01 20.00
N GLN A 663 -25.07 10.33 20.89
CA GLN A 663 -26.18 10.84 21.68
C GLN A 663 -25.88 10.62 23.16
N GLY A 664 -26.32 11.55 24.01
CA GLY A 664 -25.96 11.53 25.44
C GLY A 664 -24.48 11.84 25.67
N THR A 665 -23.99 11.55 26.87
CA THR A 665 -22.57 11.71 27.22
C THR A 665 -21.86 10.36 27.06
N VAL A 666 -21.23 10.14 25.91
CA VAL A 666 -20.31 9.02 25.72
C VAL A 666 -18.93 9.45 26.21
N THR A 667 -18.32 8.64 27.08
CA THR A 667 -16.96 8.91 27.57
C THR A 667 -15.97 8.07 26.80
N VAL A 668 -14.91 8.71 26.31
CA VAL A 668 -13.80 8.01 25.67
C VAL A 668 -12.94 7.38 26.76
N ASN A 669 -12.74 6.07 26.71
CA ASN A 669 -11.99 5.32 27.72
C ASN A 669 -10.67 4.77 27.14
N THR A 670 -9.63 4.70 27.97
CA THR A 670 -8.33 4.12 27.60
C THR A 670 -8.25 2.60 27.84
N ASP A 671 -9.24 2.02 28.52
CA ASP A 671 -9.35 0.58 28.74
C ASP A 671 -9.92 -0.13 27.50
N GLN A 672 -9.10 -0.93 26.81
CA GLN A 672 -9.39 -1.50 25.50
C GLN A 672 -9.21 -3.04 25.43
N PRO A 673 -9.98 -3.71 24.56
CA PRO A 673 -9.88 -5.14 24.28
C PRO A 673 -8.73 -5.55 23.35
N TYR A 674 -8.39 -4.66 22.41
CA TYR A 674 -7.42 -4.86 21.33
C TYR A 674 -6.56 -3.61 21.19
N SER A 675 -5.71 -3.61 20.17
CA SER A 675 -4.67 -2.60 19.90
C SER A 675 -5.10 -1.13 19.75
N GLY A 676 -6.38 -0.79 19.84
CA GLY A 676 -6.88 0.59 19.74
C GLY A 676 -6.39 1.51 20.87
N GLU A 677 -6.37 2.83 20.62
CA GLU A 677 -6.06 3.81 21.66
C GLU A 677 -7.24 4.05 22.62
N TYR A 678 -8.48 3.95 22.12
CA TYR A 678 -9.71 4.36 22.82
C TYR A 678 -10.95 3.50 22.47
N SER A 679 -11.97 3.54 23.34
CA SER A 679 -13.31 2.92 23.22
C SER A 679 -14.35 3.91 23.70
N ALA A 680 -15.60 3.64 23.33
CA ALA A 680 -16.75 4.32 23.85
C ALA A 680 -17.28 3.61 25.11
N GLU A 681 -17.36 4.36 26.20
CA GLU A 681 -18.06 3.99 27.42
C GLU A 681 -19.50 4.50 27.39
N PHE A 682 -20.47 3.61 27.57
CA PHE A 682 -21.89 3.93 27.59
C PHE A 682 -22.46 3.78 29.00
N ASP A 683 -23.34 4.70 29.38
CA ASP A 683 -23.79 4.93 30.76
C ASP A 683 -25.03 4.12 31.18
N GLY A 684 -25.53 3.22 30.32
CA GLY A 684 -26.74 2.45 30.58
C GLY A 684 -28.04 3.24 30.64
N SER A 685 -28.05 4.55 30.39
CA SER A 685 -29.20 5.42 30.67
C SER A 685 -29.53 6.43 29.57
N SER A 686 -28.53 7.02 28.92
CA SER A 686 -28.71 8.08 27.92
C SER A 686 -27.78 7.99 26.72
N ALA A 687 -26.63 7.35 26.87
CA ALA A 687 -25.56 7.34 25.89
C ALA A 687 -25.79 6.27 24.81
N TYR A 688 -25.70 6.63 23.53
CA TYR A 688 -25.77 5.70 22.40
C TYR A 688 -25.25 6.33 21.10
N VAL A 689 -25.08 5.54 20.04
CA VAL A 689 -24.83 6.06 18.68
C VAL A 689 -26.06 5.81 17.82
N SER A 690 -26.51 6.83 17.09
CA SER A 690 -27.61 6.71 16.13
C SER A 690 -27.12 6.77 14.70
N ILE A 691 -27.41 5.74 13.91
CA ILE A 691 -27.08 5.63 12.50
C ILE A 691 -28.40 5.67 11.71
N PRO A 692 -28.63 6.69 10.87
CA PRO A 692 -29.84 6.78 10.06
C PRO A 692 -30.09 5.52 9.23
N HIS A 693 -31.37 5.26 8.92
CA HIS A 693 -31.69 4.15 8.03
C HIS A 693 -31.03 4.34 6.66
N HIS A 694 -30.49 3.24 6.15
CA HIS A 694 -29.90 3.12 4.82
C HIS A 694 -30.31 1.79 4.18
N SER A 695 -30.40 1.74 2.85
CA SER A 695 -30.78 0.54 2.07
C SER A 695 -29.81 -0.61 2.28
N SER A 696 -28.52 -0.34 2.51
CA SER A 696 -27.51 -1.36 2.86
C SER A 696 -27.84 -2.16 4.13
N TYR A 697 -28.80 -1.72 4.95
CA TYR A 697 -29.29 -2.46 6.11
C TYR A 697 -30.56 -3.28 5.86
N ASN A 698 -31.07 -3.30 4.62
CA ASN A 698 -32.14 -4.21 4.19
C ASN A 698 -31.57 -5.61 3.93
N ILE A 699 -30.94 -6.18 4.97
CA ILE A 699 -30.25 -7.47 4.91
C ILE A 699 -31.30 -8.57 5.12
N GLU A 700 -31.50 -9.43 4.11
CA GLU A 700 -32.53 -10.48 4.13
C GLU A 700 -31.95 -11.89 4.27
N GLU A 701 -30.80 -12.17 3.67
CA GLU A 701 -30.34 -13.56 3.51
C GLU A 701 -29.34 -13.98 4.57
N ALA A 702 -28.31 -13.16 4.79
CA ALA A 702 -27.22 -13.48 5.70
C ALA A 702 -26.64 -12.22 6.32
N ILE A 703 -26.13 -12.32 7.55
CA ILE A 703 -25.59 -11.19 8.29
C ILE A 703 -24.46 -11.64 9.22
N THR A 704 -23.51 -10.74 9.46
CA THR A 704 -22.58 -10.85 10.57
C THR A 704 -22.56 -9.55 11.36
N ILE A 705 -22.54 -9.68 12.68
CA ILE A 705 -22.30 -8.58 13.62
C ILE A 705 -21.07 -8.95 14.44
N ALA A 706 -20.05 -8.09 14.45
CA ALA A 706 -18.88 -8.27 15.29
C ALA A 706 -18.68 -7.04 16.18
N ALA A 707 -18.26 -7.25 17.42
CA ALA A 707 -17.91 -6.17 18.33
C ALA A 707 -17.00 -6.68 19.44
N TRP A 708 -16.13 -5.81 19.93
CA TRP A 708 -15.59 -5.98 21.28
C TRP A 708 -16.53 -5.35 22.30
N THR A 709 -16.81 -6.09 23.37
CA THR A 709 -17.80 -5.71 24.38
C THR A 709 -17.27 -5.94 25.79
N ARG A 710 -17.60 -5.04 26.70
CA ARG A 710 -17.45 -5.22 28.15
C ARG A 710 -18.74 -4.74 28.80
N ALA A 711 -19.49 -5.66 29.40
CA ALA A 711 -20.74 -5.30 30.08
C ALA A 711 -20.48 -5.03 31.56
N ASP A 712 -20.97 -3.90 32.04
CA ASP A 712 -20.88 -3.53 33.46
C ASP A 712 -22.16 -3.94 34.21
N THR A 713 -23.30 -3.96 33.53
CA THR A 713 -24.57 -4.48 34.07
C THR A 713 -25.32 -5.35 33.06
N TYR A 714 -26.31 -6.11 33.55
CA TYR A 714 -27.20 -6.97 32.77
C TYR A 714 -28.62 -6.92 33.36
N ASN A 715 -29.25 -5.76 33.26
CA ASN A 715 -30.53 -5.46 33.93
C ASN A 715 -31.73 -5.45 32.97
N HIS A 716 -31.50 -5.74 31.69
CA HIS A 716 -32.54 -5.82 30.67
C HIS A 716 -32.02 -6.54 29.40
N TYR A 717 -32.75 -6.37 28.30
CA TYR A 717 -32.33 -6.65 26.92
C TYR A 717 -31.33 -5.60 26.38
N ASN A 718 -30.19 -5.41 27.05
CA ASN A 718 -29.23 -4.34 26.76
C ASN A 718 -28.48 -4.61 25.42
N PRO A 719 -28.61 -3.76 24.38
CA PRO A 719 -28.09 -4.06 23.05
C PRO A 719 -26.69 -3.51 22.81
N VAL A 720 -25.81 -4.34 22.25
CA VAL A 720 -24.54 -3.88 21.65
C VAL A 720 -24.85 -3.05 20.40
N ILE A 721 -25.66 -3.61 19.51
CA ILE A 721 -26.17 -2.94 18.31
C ILE A 721 -27.51 -3.56 17.90
N ALA A 722 -28.44 -2.74 17.41
CA ALA A 722 -29.76 -3.21 16.98
C ALA A 722 -30.34 -2.39 15.82
N LYS A 723 -30.98 -3.09 14.89
CA LYS A 723 -31.95 -2.53 13.92
C LYS A 723 -33.40 -2.73 14.39
N GLY A 724 -33.58 -2.63 15.70
CA GLY A 724 -34.87 -2.82 16.37
C GLY A 724 -35.19 -4.27 16.76
N ASP A 725 -36.39 -4.46 17.29
CA ASP A 725 -36.98 -5.76 17.66
C ASP A 725 -37.65 -6.46 16.46
N SER A 726 -37.78 -5.77 15.32
CA SER A 726 -38.44 -6.27 14.12
C SER A 726 -37.48 -6.64 12.98
N SER A 727 -36.18 -6.75 13.28
CA SER A 727 -35.13 -7.13 12.31
C SER A 727 -34.00 -7.88 13.03
N TRP A 728 -32.79 -7.34 13.09
CA TRP A 728 -31.64 -7.99 13.72
C TRP A 728 -31.08 -7.20 14.92
N ARG A 729 -30.46 -7.91 15.86
CA ARG A 729 -29.76 -7.34 17.02
C ARG A 729 -28.70 -8.26 17.61
N LEU A 730 -27.68 -7.68 18.22
CA LEU A 730 -26.79 -8.36 19.16
C LEU A 730 -27.01 -7.72 20.53
N HIS A 731 -27.50 -8.49 21.49
CA HIS A 731 -27.90 -7.95 22.79
C HIS A 731 -27.77 -8.95 23.92
N GLN A 732 -27.71 -8.48 25.16
CA GLN A 732 -27.99 -9.34 26.31
C GLN A 732 -29.44 -9.79 26.24
N TYR A 733 -29.68 -11.07 26.54
CA TYR A 733 -31.04 -11.55 26.75
C TYR A 733 -31.53 -11.13 28.14
N LEU A 734 -32.84 -10.98 28.35
CA LEU A 734 -33.47 -10.48 29.58
C LEU A 734 -32.70 -10.80 30.87
N ASN A 735 -32.06 -9.78 31.44
CA ASN A 735 -31.30 -9.88 32.70
C ASN A 735 -30.27 -11.02 32.71
N SER A 736 -29.73 -11.34 31.55
CA SER A 736 -28.76 -12.40 31.34
C SER A 736 -27.39 -11.78 31.10
N ASP A 737 -26.38 -12.40 31.66
CA ASP A 737 -25.00 -11.96 31.56
C ASP A 737 -24.31 -12.44 30.28
N TYR A 738 -25.00 -13.14 29.37
CA TYR A 738 -24.49 -13.55 28.06
C TYR A 738 -25.12 -12.74 26.92
N LEU A 739 -24.44 -12.69 25.77
CA LEU A 739 -24.98 -12.09 24.54
C LEU A 739 -25.75 -13.13 23.70
N THR A 740 -26.77 -12.64 23.00
CA THR A 740 -27.62 -13.38 22.08
C THR A 740 -27.61 -12.70 20.71
N CYS A 741 -27.38 -13.51 19.68
CA CYS A 741 -27.64 -13.20 18.28
C CYS A 741 -29.14 -13.26 18.01
N HIS A 742 -29.68 -12.08 17.73
CA HIS A 742 -31.08 -11.67 17.62
C HIS A 742 -31.73 -11.59 16.23
N MET A 743 -32.12 -12.65 15.50
CA MET A 743 -32.56 -12.51 14.10
C MET A 743 -34.06 -12.78 13.85
N ASP A 744 -34.87 -11.76 13.61
CA ASP A 744 -36.30 -11.90 13.29
C ASP A 744 -36.55 -12.32 11.82
N LEU A 745 -37.38 -13.35 11.62
CA LEU A 745 -37.64 -13.93 10.30
C LEU A 745 -38.98 -13.47 9.71
N GLN A 746 -39.03 -13.33 8.37
CA GLN A 746 -40.24 -12.94 7.65
C GLN A 746 -41.40 -13.93 7.82
N SER A 747 -41.07 -15.23 7.93
CA SER A 747 -42.02 -16.33 8.14
C SER A 747 -42.68 -16.33 9.53
N GLY A 748 -42.22 -15.46 10.43
CA GLY A 748 -42.56 -15.49 11.85
C GLY A 748 -41.64 -16.43 12.62
N GLY A 749 -41.25 -16.00 13.82
CA GLY A 749 -40.21 -16.67 14.62
C GLY A 749 -38.85 -15.98 14.48
N MET A 750 -37.85 -16.54 15.14
CA MET A 750 -36.54 -15.92 15.34
C MET A 750 -35.43 -16.96 15.23
N ALA A 751 -34.35 -16.66 14.51
CA ALA A 751 -33.10 -17.41 14.59
C ALA A 751 -32.26 -16.84 15.74
N LEU A 752 -31.96 -17.69 16.73
CA LEU A 752 -31.35 -17.26 18.00
C LEU A 752 -30.12 -18.10 18.31
N ALA A 753 -28.98 -17.48 18.56
CA ALA A 753 -27.80 -18.16 19.10
C ALA A 753 -27.35 -17.45 20.37
N ASN A 754 -27.25 -18.19 21.47
CA ASN A 754 -26.81 -17.66 22.76
C ASN A 754 -25.35 -18.02 22.97
N ALA A 755 -24.57 -17.05 23.44
CA ALA A 755 -23.28 -17.35 24.03
C ALA A 755 -23.49 -18.17 25.31
N SER A 756 -22.49 -18.95 25.66
CA SER A 756 -22.43 -19.71 26.92
C SER A 756 -21.61 -18.98 27.98
N SER A 757 -20.73 -18.08 27.56
CA SER A 757 -19.87 -17.26 28.41
C SER A 757 -20.58 -16.01 28.93
N THR A 758 -20.22 -15.62 30.14
CA THR A 758 -20.58 -14.32 30.72
C THR A 758 -19.80 -13.20 30.02
N MET A 759 -20.48 -12.07 29.87
CA MET A 759 -20.03 -10.83 29.22
C MET A 759 -19.67 -9.77 30.27
N THR A 760 -19.87 -10.10 31.55
CA THR A 760 -19.38 -9.32 32.69
C THR A 760 -18.00 -9.83 33.11
N GLY A 761 -17.19 -8.95 33.71
CA GLY A 761 -15.86 -9.31 34.24
C GLY A 761 -14.69 -8.92 33.34
N GLY A 762 -14.92 -8.64 32.06
CA GLY A 762 -13.86 -8.20 31.17
C GLY A 762 -14.30 -8.05 29.73
N TRP A 763 -13.38 -7.61 28.89
CA TRP A 763 -13.60 -7.50 27.45
C TRP A 763 -13.72 -8.88 26.78
N LYS A 764 -14.68 -9.00 25.87
CA LYS A 764 -14.89 -10.16 25.00
C LYS A 764 -15.04 -9.70 23.54
N HIS A 765 -14.46 -10.43 22.61
CA HIS A 765 -14.77 -10.27 21.19
C HIS A 765 -15.93 -11.17 20.84
N VAL A 766 -17.03 -10.60 20.36
CA VAL A 766 -18.23 -11.37 20.05
C VAL A 766 -18.57 -11.21 18.58
N VAL A 767 -18.71 -12.34 17.89
CA VAL A 767 -19.16 -12.38 16.49
C VAL A 767 -20.42 -13.22 16.39
N ALA A 768 -21.49 -12.63 15.88
CA ALA A 768 -22.75 -13.29 15.61
C ALA A 768 -22.95 -13.40 14.10
N THR A 769 -23.18 -14.60 13.58
CA THR A 769 -23.41 -14.84 12.14
C THR A 769 -24.77 -15.49 11.93
N TYR A 770 -25.41 -15.20 10.80
CA TYR A 770 -26.57 -15.94 10.29
C TYR A 770 -26.41 -16.11 8.78
N ASP A 771 -26.51 -17.33 8.27
CA ASP A 771 -26.30 -17.66 6.85
C ASP A 771 -27.61 -17.96 6.08
N GLY A 772 -28.76 -17.59 6.65
CA GLY A 772 -30.09 -17.95 6.13
C GLY A 772 -30.59 -19.32 6.61
N THR A 773 -29.72 -20.11 7.25
CA THR A 773 -30.06 -21.46 7.74
C THR A 773 -29.64 -21.71 9.19
N ILE A 774 -28.54 -21.12 9.65
CA ILE A 774 -27.96 -21.34 10.97
C ILE A 774 -27.52 -20.00 11.54
N ALA A 775 -28.01 -19.67 12.74
CA ALA A 775 -27.44 -18.60 13.55
C ALA A 775 -26.31 -19.17 14.39
N LYS A 776 -25.16 -18.51 14.42
CA LYS A 776 -24.02 -18.86 15.28
C LYS A 776 -23.58 -17.65 16.08
N ILE A 777 -22.97 -17.91 17.23
CA ILE A 777 -22.27 -16.90 18.03
C ILE A 777 -20.94 -17.44 18.50
N TYR A 778 -19.92 -16.63 18.28
CA TYR A 778 -18.54 -16.87 18.64
C TYR A 778 -18.16 -15.88 19.72
N VAL A 779 -17.49 -16.36 20.75
CA VAL A 779 -16.88 -15.52 21.77
C VAL A 779 -15.41 -15.81 21.74
N ASN A 780 -14.61 -14.76 21.62
CA ASN A 780 -13.16 -14.87 21.67
C ASN A 780 -12.59 -15.84 20.62
N GLY A 781 -13.15 -15.75 19.40
CA GLY A 781 -12.75 -16.60 18.27
C GLY A 781 -13.33 -18.02 18.29
N GLU A 782 -13.90 -18.47 19.40
CA GLU A 782 -14.40 -19.84 19.60
C GLU A 782 -15.93 -19.90 19.42
N LEU A 783 -16.44 -20.95 18.77
CA LEU A 783 -17.88 -21.14 18.59
C LEU A 783 -18.54 -21.56 19.90
N GLU A 784 -19.47 -20.76 20.42
CA GLU A 784 -20.15 -21.06 21.69
C GLU A 784 -21.62 -21.49 21.52
N GLY A 785 -22.29 -21.01 20.47
CA GLY A 785 -23.70 -21.29 20.26
C GLY A 785 -24.05 -21.39 18.79
N ALA A 786 -24.94 -22.32 18.46
CA ALA A 786 -25.51 -22.46 17.13
C ALA A 786 -26.97 -22.92 17.21
N SER A 787 -27.83 -22.39 16.34
CA SER A 787 -29.18 -22.92 16.15
C SER A 787 -29.58 -22.90 14.68
N SER A 788 -30.22 -23.99 14.24
CA SER A 788 -30.71 -24.12 12.87
C SER A 788 -32.12 -23.51 12.76
N HIS A 789 -32.23 -22.48 11.95
CA HIS A 789 -33.48 -21.80 11.61
C HIS A 789 -33.37 -21.28 10.17
N THR A 790 -34.19 -21.81 9.27
CA THR A 790 -34.17 -21.42 7.86
C THR A 790 -35.20 -20.33 7.59
N GLY A 791 -34.78 -19.25 6.94
CA GLY A 791 -35.68 -18.20 6.48
C GLY A 791 -34.96 -16.90 6.15
N LEU A 792 -35.70 -15.97 5.55
CA LEU A 792 -35.22 -14.61 5.31
C LEU A 792 -35.43 -13.75 6.56
N LEU A 793 -34.47 -12.90 6.85
CA LEU A 793 -34.55 -11.84 7.84
C LEU A 793 -35.61 -10.82 7.43
N ARG A 794 -36.31 -10.28 8.42
CA ARG A 794 -37.22 -9.15 8.21
C ARG A 794 -36.42 -7.85 8.09
N THR A 795 -36.78 -7.04 7.10
CA THR A 795 -36.26 -5.69 6.91
C THR A 795 -37.23 -4.64 7.43
N ASN A 796 -36.70 -3.46 7.75
CA ASN A 796 -37.47 -2.30 8.19
C ASN A 796 -36.72 -1.00 7.88
N THR A 797 -37.42 0.13 7.98
CA THR A 797 -36.85 1.48 7.80
C THR A 797 -36.37 2.12 9.10
N VAL A 798 -36.23 1.32 10.16
CA VAL A 798 -35.78 1.79 11.48
C VAL A 798 -34.27 2.03 11.43
N ALA A 799 -33.83 3.09 12.12
CA ALA A 799 -32.42 3.42 12.31
C ALA A 799 -31.67 2.30 13.05
N VAL A 800 -30.40 2.12 12.72
CA VAL A 800 -29.49 1.25 13.46
C VAL A 800 -28.94 2.05 14.64
N ASN A 801 -28.99 1.50 15.85
CA ASN A 801 -28.38 2.12 17.02
C ASN A 801 -27.32 1.18 17.61
N ILE A 802 -26.16 1.73 17.96
CA ILE A 802 -25.15 1.09 18.82
C ILE A 802 -25.47 1.53 20.25
N ALA A 803 -25.36 0.61 21.21
CA ALA A 803 -25.65 0.81 22.63
C ALA A 803 -27.12 1.15 22.96
N ARG A 804 -28.06 1.04 22.02
CA ARG A 804 -29.51 1.21 22.27
C ARG A 804 -30.37 0.45 21.28
N ASN A 805 -31.59 0.09 21.67
CA ASN A 805 -32.58 -0.46 20.75
C ASN A 805 -33.52 0.66 20.27
N THR A 806 -33.57 0.87 18.96
CA THR A 806 -34.36 1.96 18.35
C THR A 806 -35.86 1.82 18.59
N GLU A 807 -36.40 0.59 18.64
CA GLU A 807 -37.83 0.33 18.84
C GLU A 807 -38.21 0.18 20.32
N ALA A 808 -37.24 -0.09 21.18
CA ALA A 808 -37.41 -0.21 22.62
C ALA A 808 -36.39 0.68 23.35
N THR A 809 -36.70 1.97 23.39
CA THR A 809 -35.78 3.06 23.75
C THR A 809 -35.25 3.05 25.18
N SER A 810 -35.88 2.29 26.08
CA SER A 810 -35.44 2.08 27.47
C SER A 810 -34.35 1.01 27.61
N ARG A 811 -33.96 0.36 26.51
CA ARG A 811 -32.92 -0.68 26.48
C ARG A 811 -31.62 -0.05 26.00
N LEU A 812 -30.69 0.20 26.92
CA LEU A 812 -29.39 0.80 26.64
C LEU A 812 -28.26 -0.10 27.13
N TRP A 813 -27.13 -0.06 26.46
CA TRP A 813 -25.91 -0.73 26.91
C TRP A 813 -25.25 0.05 28.04
N ASP A 814 -24.74 -0.67 29.02
CA ASP A 814 -23.96 -0.16 30.13
C ASP A 814 -22.60 -0.85 30.12
N GLY A 815 -21.55 -0.08 29.85
CA GLY A 815 -20.18 -0.56 29.70
C GLY A 815 -19.52 -0.15 28.38
N GLY A 816 -18.37 -0.76 28.11
CA GLY A 816 -17.50 -0.43 26.97
C GLY A 816 -17.87 -1.17 25.69
N LEU A 817 -17.81 -0.48 24.54
CA LEU A 817 -17.85 -1.06 23.20
C LEU A 817 -16.70 -0.52 22.33
N ALA A 818 -16.16 -1.37 21.46
CA ALA A 818 -15.16 -0.99 20.46
C ALA A 818 -15.28 -1.87 19.20
N ASP A 819 -14.80 -1.36 18.06
CA ASP A 819 -14.72 -2.08 16.77
C ASP A 819 -16.03 -2.77 16.35
N VAL A 820 -17.13 -2.02 16.32
CA VAL A 820 -18.43 -2.55 15.93
C VAL A 820 -18.51 -2.67 14.41
N ARG A 821 -18.82 -3.86 13.91
CA ARG A 821 -18.92 -4.15 12.47
C ARG A 821 -20.22 -4.84 12.12
N VAL A 822 -20.74 -4.53 10.93
CA VAL A 822 -21.88 -5.23 10.33
C VAL A 822 -21.52 -5.62 8.90
N TYR A 823 -21.72 -6.90 8.59
CA TYR A 823 -21.59 -7.43 7.24
C TYR A 823 -22.96 -7.90 6.75
N ASN A 824 -23.28 -7.67 5.48
CA ASN A 824 -24.50 -8.21 4.82
C ASN A 824 -24.30 -9.66 4.34
N ARG A 825 -23.43 -10.40 5.01
CA ARG A 825 -23.16 -11.82 4.78
C ARG A 825 -22.73 -12.50 6.07
N ALA A 826 -22.85 -13.83 6.12
CA ALA A 826 -22.17 -14.63 7.13
C ALA A 826 -20.67 -14.70 6.80
N ILE A 827 -19.82 -14.27 7.72
CA ILE A 827 -18.38 -14.49 7.63
C ILE A 827 -18.02 -15.89 8.14
N SER A 828 -16.92 -16.43 7.65
CA SER A 828 -16.42 -17.75 8.01
C SER A 828 -15.72 -17.78 9.37
N GLU A 829 -15.56 -18.97 9.96
CA GLU A 829 -14.82 -19.17 11.22
C GLU A 829 -13.39 -18.65 11.12
N GLN A 830 -12.83 -18.73 9.91
CA GLN A 830 -11.53 -18.18 9.58
C GLN A 830 -11.51 -16.66 9.75
N GLU A 831 -12.48 -15.97 9.17
CA GLU A 831 -12.61 -14.51 9.31
C GLU A 831 -12.88 -14.11 10.76
N VAL A 832 -13.67 -14.89 11.51
CA VAL A 832 -13.91 -14.69 12.95
C VAL A 832 -12.60 -14.72 13.75
N SER A 833 -11.73 -15.71 13.50
CA SER A 833 -10.46 -15.84 14.22
C SER A 833 -9.50 -14.66 13.97
N ARG A 834 -9.51 -14.13 12.75
CA ARG A 834 -8.70 -12.95 12.36
C ARG A 834 -9.17 -11.70 13.07
N LEU A 835 -10.49 -11.51 13.21
CA LEU A 835 -11.05 -10.39 13.98
C LEU A 835 -10.65 -10.44 15.46
N TYR A 836 -10.29 -11.61 15.99
CA TYR A 836 -9.94 -11.80 17.41
C TYR A 836 -8.42 -11.72 17.73
N GLY A 837 -7.54 -11.70 16.73
CA GLY A 837 -6.09 -11.59 16.93
C GLY A 837 -5.36 -12.91 17.23
N LEU A 838 -5.96 -14.06 16.94
CA LEU A 838 -5.27 -15.36 16.94
C LEU A 838 -4.44 -15.47 15.65
N ILE A 839 -3.12 -15.61 15.78
CA ILE A 839 -2.20 -15.58 14.63
C ILE A 839 -1.54 -16.93 14.33
N GLY A 840 -1.56 -17.89 15.27
CA GLY A 840 -1.15 -19.29 15.03
C GLY A 840 -1.68 -20.25 16.09
N TRP A 841 -2.04 -21.46 15.67
CA TRP A 841 -2.57 -22.52 16.55
C TRP A 841 -2.11 -23.91 16.09
N TRP A 842 -1.15 -24.50 16.78
CA TRP A 842 -0.61 -25.82 16.47
C TRP A 842 -1.08 -26.83 17.52
N LYS A 843 -1.90 -27.79 17.09
CA LYS A 843 -2.41 -28.86 17.96
C LYS A 843 -1.36 -29.92 18.27
N LEU A 844 -0.43 -30.14 17.33
CA LEU A 844 0.66 -31.12 17.38
C LEU A 844 0.13 -32.57 17.50
N ASP A 845 -0.91 -32.89 16.73
CA ASP A 845 -1.63 -34.17 16.71
C ASP A 845 -1.45 -34.94 15.39
N GLU A 846 -0.52 -34.51 14.53
CA GLU A 846 -0.29 -35.08 13.20
C GLU A 846 0.31 -36.49 13.25
N SER A 847 -0.34 -37.43 12.56
CA SER A 847 0.01 -38.86 12.61
C SER A 847 1.01 -39.34 11.57
N ALA A 848 1.38 -38.49 10.61
CA ALA A 848 2.39 -38.76 9.61
C ALA A 848 2.85 -37.48 8.92
N GLY A 849 4.05 -37.51 8.33
CA GLY A 849 4.63 -36.39 7.58
C GLY A 849 5.54 -35.50 8.42
N ASN A 850 6.08 -34.47 7.78
CA ASN A 850 7.03 -33.54 8.39
C ASN A 850 6.43 -32.14 8.53
N THR A 851 5.12 -32.03 8.65
CA THR A 851 4.40 -30.76 8.74
C THR A 851 3.56 -30.73 10.01
N ALA A 852 3.75 -29.69 10.82
CA ALA A 852 2.88 -29.35 11.94
C ALA A 852 1.90 -28.29 11.44
N TYR A 853 0.62 -28.62 11.33
CA TYR A 853 -0.35 -27.75 10.69
C TYR A 853 -0.79 -26.62 11.63
N ASP A 854 -0.81 -25.41 11.08
CA ASP A 854 -1.47 -24.30 11.72
C ASP A 854 -2.99 -24.43 11.51
N SER A 855 -3.73 -24.62 12.60
CA SER A 855 -5.19 -24.69 12.60
C SER A 855 -5.85 -23.32 12.39
N THR A 856 -5.07 -22.24 12.27
CA THR A 856 -5.56 -20.92 11.89
C THR A 856 -5.54 -20.71 10.37
N PRO A 857 -6.25 -19.69 9.86
CA PRO A 857 -6.26 -19.37 8.45
C PRO A 857 -4.97 -18.74 7.93
N ASN A 858 -3.98 -18.50 8.80
CA ASN A 858 -2.70 -17.91 8.42
C ASN A 858 -1.75 -18.95 7.84
N ALA A 859 -2.10 -20.24 7.93
CA ALA A 859 -1.36 -21.37 7.37
C ALA A 859 0.14 -21.29 7.67
N ARG A 860 0.49 -20.90 8.91
CA ARG A 860 1.87 -20.83 9.40
C ARG A 860 2.36 -22.23 9.74
N ASP A 861 2.24 -23.15 8.79
CA ASP A 861 2.61 -24.55 8.93
C ASP A 861 4.09 -24.66 9.26
N GLY A 862 4.39 -25.42 10.32
CA GLY A 862 5.75 -25.67 10.76
C GLY A 862 6.34 -26.89 10.06
N VAL A 863 7.67 -26.88 9.86
CA VAL A 863 8.42 -28.06 9.42
C VAL A 863 8.91 -28.82 10.65
N ILE A 864 8.59 -30.11 10.71
CA ILE A 864 9.00 -31.00 11.81
C ILE A 864 10.41 -31.55 11.52
N HIS A 865 11.29 -31.45 12.52
CA HIS A 865 12.67 -31.98 12.51
C HIS A 865 12.86 -33.06 13.59
N GLY A 866 13.88 -33.92 13.43
CA GLY A 866 14.23 -35.01 14.37
C GLY A 866 13.38 -36.28 14.23
N GLY A 867 12.11 -36.12 13.88
CA GLY A 867 11.16 -37.22 13.73
C GLY A 867 10.48 -37.61 15.05
N PRO A 868 9.84 -36.64 15.75
CA PRO A 868 9.16 -36.89 17.01
C PRO A 868 8.04 -37.91 16.83
N THR A 869 7.74 -38.63 17.91
CA THR A 869 6.71 -39.68 17.90
C THR A 869 5.37 -39.15 18.41
N LEU A 870 4.26 -39.76 18.02
CA LEU A 870 2.97 -39.48 18.64
C LEU A 870 2.76 -40.33 19.90
N ALA A 871 2.47 -39.66 21.01
CA ALA A 871 2.00 -40.30 22.22
C ALA A 871 0.49 -40.55 22.15
N THR A 872 0.07 -41.77 22.51
CA THR A 872 -1.36 -42.15 22.57
C THR A 872 -2.09 -41.69 23.84
N SER A 873 -1.41 -40.98 24.75
CA SER A 873 -2.02 -40.37 25.93
C SER A 873 -1.62 -38.89 26.05
N GLY A 874 -2.44 -38.05 25.45
CA GLY A 874 -2.32 -36.60 25.46
C GLY A 874 -3.02 -35.92 26.64
N ILE A 875 -3.36 -34.65 26.45
CA ILE A 875 -4.10 -33.79 27.40
C ILE A 875 -5.48 -34.40 27.69
N HIS A 876 -6.07 -35.03 26.66
CA HIS A 876 -7.21 -35.94 26.75
C HIS A 876 -6.76 -37.38 26.50
N ALA A 877 -7.44 -38.34 27.12
CA ALA A 877 -7.12 -39.77 26.96
C ALA A 877 -7.21 -40.26 25.50
N ASP A 878 -7.92 -39.52 24.64
CA ASP A 878 -8.21 -39.90 23.25
C ASP A 878 -7.54 -38.99 22.20
N GLN A 879 -6.73 -38.00 22.61
CA GLN A 879 -6.03 -37.11 21.67
C GLN A 879 -4.53 -37.41 21.62
N PRO A 880 -4.00 -37.78 20.44
CA PRO A 880 -2.56 -37.93 20.28
C PRO A 880 -1.88 -36.56 20.35
N VAL A 881 -0.67 -36.54 20.91
CA VAL A 881 0.17 -35.34 20.98
C VAL A 881 1.60 -35.71 20.64
N MET A 882 2.36 -34.75 20.13
CA MET A 882 3.76 -34.92 19.79
C MET A 882 4.63 -35.11 21.05
N GLU A 883 5.48 -36.14 21.03
CA GLU A 883 6.47 -36.47 22.05
C GLU A 883 7.87 -36.22 21.48
N PHE A 884 8.53 -35.20 22.05
CA PHE A 884 9.87 -34.73 21.71
C PHE A 884 10.92 -35.47 22.57
N ASP A 885 11.99 -35.94 21.94
CA ASP A 885 13.00 -36.80 22.57
C ASP A 885 14.10 -36.05 23.33
N GLY A 886 14.22 -34.73 23.11
CA GLY A 886 15.24 -33.86 23.70
C GLY A 886 16.62 -33.91 23.04
N THR A 887 16.76 -34.58 21.89
CA THR A 887 18.03 -34.77 21.16
C THR A 887 18.09 -33.92 19.90
N ASP A 888 17.11 -34.07 19.00
CA ASP A 888 17.04 -33.35 17.71
C ASP A 888 15.61 -32.95 17.28
N ASP A 889 14.60 -33.29 18.08
CA ASP A 889 13.20 -32.97 17.80
C ASP A 889 12.85 -31.49 18.04
N PHE A 890 12.31 -30.82 17.02
CA PHE A 890 11.67 -29.50 17.12
C PHE A 890 10.79 -29.22 15.91
N VAL A 891 9.93 -28.21 16.00
CA VAL A 891 9.20 -27.66 14.85
C VAL A 891 9.77 -26.31 14.48
N GLN A 892 10.21 -26.14 13.23
CA GLN A 892 10.62 -24.85 12.68
C GLN A 892 9.40 -24.16 12.07
N LEU A 893 9.05 -23.00 12.62
CA LEU A 893 7.95 -22.19 12.11
C LEU A 893 8.44 -21.24 11.00
N PRO A 894 7.56 -20.82 10.07
CA PRO A 894 7.91 -19.84 9.04
C PRO A 894 8.17 -18.47 9.68
N VAL A 895 8.55 -17.49 8.85
CA VAL A 895 8.73 -16.10 9.29
C VAL A 895 7.42 -15.57 9.92
N ILE A 896 7.55 -14.90 11.06
CA ILE A 896 6.44 -14.27 11.78
C ILE A 896 6.71 -12.77 11.86
N ASP A 897 5.96 -12.02 11.04
CA ASP A 897 6.06 -10.57 10.88
C ASP A 897 4.94 -9.82 11.60
N ASP A 898 4.14 -10.52 12.41
CA ASP A 898 3.10 -9.91 13.21
C ASP A 898 3.66 -8.91 14.22
N THR A 899 2.93 -7.80 14.40
CA THR A 899 3.23 -6.84 15.44
C THR A 899 2.77 -7.35 16.80
N PHE A 900 3.67 -7.36 17.78
CA PHE A 900 3.36 -7.65 19.18
C PHE A 900 3.37 -6.40 20.06
N GLN A 901 3.41 -5.21 19.44
CA GLN A 901 3.33 -3.90 20.13
C GLN A 901 1.96 -3.65 20.77
N THR A 902 0.98 -4.46 20.40
CA THR A 902 -0.39 -4.43 20.88
C THR A 902 -0.60 -5.44 22.01
N GLY A 903 0.49 -6.09 22.40
CA GLY A 903 0.57 -7.21 23.32
C GLY A 903 0.88 -8.51 22.61
N VAL A 904 1.21 -9.53 23.39
CA VAL A 904 1.39 -10.90 22.90
C VAL A 904 0.85 -11.86 23.92
N SER A 905 0.34 -12.99 23.46
CA SER A 905 0.07 -14.12 24.34
C SER A 905 0.49 -15.43 23.73
N LEU A 906 1.09 -16.25 24.60
CA LEU A 906 1.54 -17.59 24.32
C LEU A 906 0.82 -18.52 25.28
N SER A 907 0.27 -19.61 24.76
CA SER A 907 -0.43 -20.62 25.53
C SER A 907 -0.01 -21.99 25.06
N VAL A 908 0.20 -22.93 25.98
CA VAL A 908 0.61 -24.30 25.66
C VAL A 908 0.17 -25.26 26.75
N TRP A 909 -0.22 -26.47 26.34
CA TRP A 909 -0.26 -27.62 27.23
C TRP A 909 1.03 -28.42 27.12
N ALA A 910 1.70 -28.67 28.25
CA ALA A 910 2.97 -29.38 28.26
C ALA A 910 3.08 -30.39 29.40
N ARG A 911 3.73 -31.51 29.12
CA ARG A 911 4.18 -32.52 30.09
C ARG A 911 5.67 -32.81 29.89
N PRO A 912 6.56 -31.96 30.43
CA PRO A 912 8.00 -32.14 30.30
C PRO A 912 8.45 -33.40 31.06
N THR A 913 9.43 -34.14 30.54
CA THR A 913 10.01 -35.31 31.24
C THR A 913 11.44 -35.07 31.73
N ALA A 914 12.06 -33.97 31.29
CA ALA A 914 13.36 -33.51 31.75
C ALA A 914 13.43 -31.99 31.94
N SER A 915 14.58 -31.53 32.41
CA SER A 915 14.88 -30.12 32.68
C SER A 915 16.09 -29.65 31.83
N PRO A 916 15.95 -29.64 30.50
CA PRO A 916 16.99 -29.15 29.60
C PRO A 916 17.29 -27.67 29.89
N PHE A 917 18.56 -27.28 29.73
CA PHE A 917 19.02 -25.90 29.93
C PHE A 917 18.25 -24.95 29.02
N TYR A 918 17.44 -24.05 29.59
CA TYR A 918 16.57 -23.11 28.86
C TYR A 918 15.59 -23.75 27.86
N GLY A 919 15.14 -24.99 28.08
CA GLY A 919 14.19 -25.66 27.20
C GLY A 919 12.93 -24.82 26.92
N LYS A 920 12.68 -24.53 25.64
CA LYS A 920 11.59 -23.66 25.19
C LYS A 920 10.32 -24.47 24.94
N PHE A 921 9.16 -23.89 25.24
CA PHE A 921 7.92 -24.35 24.66
C PHE A 921 7.76 -23.76 23.26
N ILE A 922 7.93 -22.44 23.16
CA ILE A 922 7.93 -21.70 21.90
C ILE A 922 8.92 -20.54 22.00
N GLN A 923 9.61 -20.28 20.91
CA GLN A 923 10.49 -19.13 20.74
C GLN A 923 10.16 -18.47 19.41
N LEU A 924 10.03 -17.14 19.44
CA LEU A 924 10.03 -16.31 18.25
C LEU A 924 11.19 -15.33 18.36
N ALA A 925 12.15 -15.36 17.43
CA ALA A 925 13.36 -14.55 17.55
C ALA A 925 13.85 -13.92 16.23
N ASN A 926 14.53 -12.79 16.37
CA ASN A 926 15.41 -12.19 15.36
C ASN A 926 16.82 -12.00 15.95
N GLY A 927 17.60 -13.08 16.00
CA GLY A 927 18.95 -13.06 16.56
C GLY A 927 19.00 -13.12 18.10
N THR A 928 20.07 -12.58 18.69
CA THR A 928 20.49 -12.85 20.09
C THR A 928 19.90 -11.94 21.17
N TRP A 929 18.97 -11.06 20.83
CA TRP A 929 18.41 -10.09 21.79
C TRP A 929 16.93 -9.80 21.56
N GLU A 930 16.40 -10.11 20.39
CA GLU A 930 15.02 -9.79 20.04
C GLU A 930 14.19 -11.07 20.01
N GLU A 931 13.90 -11.57 21.20
CA GLU A 931 13.11 -12.79 21.37
C GLU A 931 11.83 -12.55 22.17
N ILE A 932 10.81 -13.30 21.78
CA ILE A 932 9.69 -13.65 22.64
C ILE A 932 9.91 -15.13 22.91
N ASP A 933 10.33 -15.44 24.13
CA ASP A 933 10.51 -16.81 24.57
C ASP A 933 9.48 -17.16 25.64
N PHE A 934 9.05 -18.41 25.63
CA PHE A 934 8.21 -18.95 26.69
C PHE A 934 8.62 -20.38 26.98
N GLY A 935 8.98 -20.66 28.22
CA GLY A 935 9.54 -21.95 28.60
C GLY A 935 10.26 -21.92 29.93
N ARG A 936 11.34 -22.69 30.03
CA ARG A 936 12.11 -22.89 31.27
C ARG A 936 13.19 -21.82 31.44
N PHE A 937 13.43 -21.41 32.68
CA PHE A 937 14.64 -20.65 33.03
C PHE A 937 15.76 -21.60 33.50
N ASP A 938 16.90 -21.60 32.78
CA ASP A 938 18.08 -22.41 33.11
C ASP A 938 17.73 -23.91 33.21
N THR A 939 18.40 -24.71 34.04
CA THR A 939 18.03 -26.10 34.37
C THR A 939 17.03 -26.21 35.53
N THR A 940 16.29 -25.14 35.85
CA THR A 940 15.39 -25.09 37.02
C THR A 940 13.96 -25.53 36.67
N ASP A 941 13.07 -25.62 37.64
CA ASP A 941 11.62 -25.79 37.47
C ASP A 941 10.89 -24.44 37.29
N SER A 942 11.60 -23.36 36.97
CA SER A 942 10.97 -22.04 36.84
C SER A 942 10.36 -21.83 35.46
N LEU A 943 9.12 -21.33 35.42
CA LEU A 943 8.46 -20.87 34.19
C LEU A 943 8.92 -19.45 33.87
N ARG A 944 9.23 -19.18 32.62
CA ARG A 944 9.78 -17.91 32.14
C ARG A 944 9.04 -17.44 30.90
N MET A 945 8.88 -16.13 30.81
CA MET A 945 8.62 -15.43 29.55
C MET A 945 9.63 -14.29 29.38
N ILE A 946 10.24 -14.18 28.20
CA ILE A 946 11.01 -13.01 27.77
C ILE A 946 10.15 -12.08 26.93
N ALA A 947 10.36 -10.79 27.17
CA ALA A 947 10.13 -9.75 26.19
C ALA A 947 11.47 -9.06 25.89
N ALA A 948 11.90 -9.06 24.63
CA ALA A 948 13.13 -8.42 24.17
C ALA A 948 13.38 -6.99 24.74
N PRO A 949 14.64 -6.53 24.89
CA PRO A 949 15.87 -7.33 24.86
C PRO A 949 16.35 -7.78 26.25
N GLY A 950 16.41 -9.11 26.45
CA GLY A 950 17.01 -9.78 27.62
C GLY A 950 16.20 -9.73 28.94
N MET A 951 15.08 -9.02 28.95
CA MET A 951 14.24 -8.89 30.13
C MET A 951 13.28 -10.08 30.22
N HIS A 952 13.35 -10.80 31.33
CA HIS A 952 12.48 -11.94 31.58
C HIS A 952 11.72 -11.76 32.87
N SER A 953 10.47 -12.21 32.86
CA SER A 953 9.75 -12.54 34.08
C SER A 953 9.78 -14.05 34.23
N TYR A 954 10.19 -14.53 35.40
CA TYR A 954 10.09 -15.95 35.75
C TYR A 954 9.48 -16.19 37.12
N GLN A 955 8.77 -17.30 37.29
CA GLN A 955 8.28 -17.77 38.58
C GLN A 955 9.00 -19.09 38.92
N ALA A 956 9.57 -19.20 40.11
CA ALA A 956 10.27 -20.42 40.54
C ALA A 956 9.27 -21.53 40.94
N GLY A 957 9.64 -22.80 40.73
CA GLY A 957 8.86 -23.94 41.23
C GLY A 957 7.57 -24.27 40.47
N THR A 958 7.37 -23.74 39.25
CA THR A 958 6.09 -23.84 38.52
C THR A 958 6.03 -24.94 37.46
N ILE A 959 7.16 -25.33 36.86
CA ILE A 959 7.19 -26.40 35.85
C ILE A 959 7.36 -27.75 36.52
N VAL A 960 6.30 -28.55 36.53
CA VAL A 960 6.30 -29.90 37.12
C VAL A 960 6.57 -30.95 36.03
N ASN A 961 7.70 -31.66 36.15
CA ASN A 961 8.00 -32.76 35.23
C ASN A 961 7.05 -33.95 35.48
N ASN A 962 6.73 -34.67 34.41
CA ASN A 962 5.87 -35.85 34.38
C ASN A 962 4.39 -35.58 34.73
N ALA A 963 3.96 -34.32 34.76
CA ALA A 963 2.56 -33.91 34.93
C ALA A 963 2.12 -32.98 33.78
N TRP A 964 0.86 -33.10 33.36
CA TRP A 964 0.26 -32.15 32.41
C TRP A 964 -0.13 -30.88 33.15
N HIS A 965 0.27 -29.75 32.59
CA HIS A 965 -0.16 -28.42 33.02
C HIS A 965 -0.40 -27.54 31.80
N HIS A 966 -1.29 -26.57 31.97
CA HIS A 966 -1.46 -25.47 31.04
C HIS A 966 -0.56 -24.32 31.49
N TYR A 967 0.27 -23.83 30.57
CA TYR A 967 1.13 -22.68 30.81
C TYR A 967 0.75 -21.57 29.84
N ALA A 968 0.58 -20.35 30.36
CA ALA A 968 0.39 -19.18 29.51
C ALA A 968 1.24 -18.00 29.98
N GLY A 969 1.70 -17.21 29.01
CA GLY A 969 2.42 -15.98 29.23
C GLY A 969 1.75 -14.87 28.40
N THR A 970 1.43 -13.75 29.03
CA THR A 970 0.82 -12.60 28.36
C THR A 970 1.67 -11.37 28.61
N ILE A 971 1.80 -10.51 27.61
CA ILE A 971 2.42 -9.19 27.72
C ILE A 971 1.42 -8.20 27.16
N ASP A 972 0.90 -7.30 27.99
CA ASP A 972 0.00 -6.24 27.50
C ASP A 972 0.76 -5.08 26.85
N ARG A 973 0.04 -4.16 26.23
CA ARG A 973 0.62 -2.99 25.53
C ARG A 973 1.43 -2.07 26.45
N GLN A 974 1.26 -2.17 27.77
CA GLN A 974 2.02 -1.43 28.77
C GLN A 974 3.30 -2.19 29.18
N GLY A 975 3.55 -3.36 28.58
CA GLY A 975 4.69 -4.23 28.87
C GLY A 975 4.51 -5.04 30.15
N VAL A 976 3.29 -5.11 30.72
CA VAL A 976 3.04 -5.93 31.91
C VAL A 976 2.97 -7.39 31.50
N ILE A 977 3.95 -8.16 31.97
CA ILE A 977 4.05 -9.59 31.78
C ILE A 977 3.27 -10.29 32.89
N ARG A 978 2.38 -11.21 32.51
CA ARG A 978 1.68 -12.11 33.43
C ARG A 978 1.97 -13.55 33.05
N LEU A 979 2.30 -14.36 34.05
CA LEU A 979 2.49 -15.80 33.90
C LEU A 979 1.35 -16.53 34.59
N TYR A 980 0.86 -17.57 33.94
CA TYR A 980 -0.25 -18.39 34.42
C TYR A 980 0.11 -19.86 34.40
N VAL A 981 -0.37 -20.59 35.40
CA VAL A 981 -0.36 -22.05 35.46
C VAL A 981 -1.78 -22.50 35.75
N ASP A 982 -2.33 -23.38 34.90
CA ASP A 982 -3.66 -23.96 35.09
C ASP A 982 -4.76 -22.90 35.30
N GLY A 983 -4.71 -21.82 34.50
CA GLY A 983 -5.64 -20.69 34.57
C GLY A 983 -5.33 -19.65 35.67
N GLU A 984 -4.51 -19.98 36.66
CA GLU A 984 -4.19 -19.08 37.78
C GLU A 984 -2.96 -18.22 37.49
N GLN A 985 -3.06 -16.90 37.73
CA GLN A 985 -1.92 -15.98 37.59
C GLN A 985 -0.90 -16.25 38.72
N VAL A 986 0.24 -16.83 38.38
CA VAL A 986 1.33 -17.10 39.32
C VAL A 986 2.33 -15.95 39.41
N ARG A 987 2.36 -15.06 38.42
CA ARG A 987 3.23 -13.88 38.43
C ARG A 987 2.68 -12.71 37.63
N THR A 988 2.98 -11.51 38.12
CA THR A 988 2.88 -10.26 37.36
C THR A 988 4.20 -9.49 37.50
N ASP A 989 4.65 -8.87 36.44
CA ASP A 989 5.85 -8.04 36.39
C ASP A 989 5.68 -6.98 35.30
N SER A 990 6.32 -5.82 35.44
CA SER A 990 6.26 -4.76 34.43
C SER A 990 7.60 -4.69 33.71
N ARG A 991 7.57 -4.95 32.40
CA ARG A 991 8.72 -4.92 31.49
C ARG A 991 8.40 -4.04 30.29
N VAL A 992 9.15 -4.21 29.20
CA VAL A 992 8.90 -3.54 27.93
C VAL A 992 8.19 -4.49 26.99
N LEU A 993 7.44 -3.93 26.04
CA LEU A 993 6.83 -4.70 24.96
C LEU A 993 7.90 -5.34 24.06
N PRO A 994 7.60 -6.51 23.45
CA PRO A 994 8.49 -7.08 22.44
C PRO A 994 8.68 -6.09 21.28
N THR A 995 9.92 -5.90 20.85
CA THR A 995 10.23 -5.05 19.69
C THR A 995 9.51 -5.55 18.43
N ASN A 996 9.11 -4.62 17.56
CA ASN A 996 8.36 -4.92 16.35
C ASN A 996 9.26 -5.43 15.22
N VAL A 997 9.87 -6.59 15.40
CA VAL A 997 10.80 -7.15 14.41
C VAL A 997 10.18 -8.33 13.67
N SER A 998 10.56 -8.50 12.40
CA SER A 998 10.36 -9.75 11.66
C SER A 998 11.09 -10.86 12.39
N ARG A 999 10.40 -11.88 12.85
CA ARG A 999 11.02 -13.00 13.57
C ARG A 999 11.27 -14.11 12.58
N VAL A 1000 12.53 -14.47 12.39
CA VAL A 1000 12.99 -15.41 11.37
C VAL A 1000 13.56 -16.71 11.97
N TYR A 1001 13.75 -16.73 13.28
CA TYR A 1001 14.19 -17.89 14.04
C TYR A 1001 13.07 -18.29 15.01
N ASN A 1002 12.08 -19.01 14.48
CA ASN A 1002 10.87 -19.36 15.21
C ASN A 1002 10.76 -20.87 15.39
N PHE A 1003 10.56 -21.32 16.62
CA PHE A 1003 10.58 -22.73 16.97
C PHE A 1003 9.52 -23.08 18.00
N ILE A 1004 8.93 -24.26 17.86
CA ILE A 1004 8.23 -24.96 18.95
C ILE A 1004 9.16 -26.09 19.42
N GLY A 1005 9.43 -26.16 20.72
CA GLY A 1005 10.37 -27.12 21.32
C GLY A 1005 11.86 -26.90 21.01
N GLY A 1006 12.19 -25.97 20.11
CA GLY A 1006 13.56 -25.63 19.69
C GLY A 1006 14.05 -24.27 20.18
N SER A 1007 15.29 -23.92 19.82
CA SER A 1007 15.90 -22.63 20.14
C SER A 1007 16.89 -22.20 19.05
N ASN A 1008 17.02 -20.89 18.84
CA ASN A 1008 18.06 -20.29 18.01
C ASN A 1008 19.43 -20.24 18.71
N TRP A 1009 19.48 -20.52 20.02
CA TRP A 1009 20.71 -20.54 20.81
C TRP A 1009 21.34 -21.94 20.81
N PRO A 1010 22.58 -22.11 20.32
CA PRO A 1010 23.21 -23.43 20.22
C PRO A 1010 23.46 -24.14 21.56
N SER A 1011 23.46 -23.39 22.67
CA SER A 1011 23.66 -23.91 24.02
C SER A 1011 22.38 -24.37 24.70
N ASP A 1012 21.22 -23.94 24.22
CA ASP A 1012 19.93 -24.29 24.82
C ASP A 1012 19.61 -25.75 24.50
N GLY A 1013 19.12 -26.48 25.49
CA GLY A 1013 18.65 -27.85 25.28
C GLY A 1013 17.27 -27.87 24.63
N LEU A 1014 17.04 -28.83 23.73
CA LEU A 1014 15.74 -29.06 23.12
C LEU A 1014 14.72 -29.54 24.16
N TYR A 1015 13.45 -29.24 23.90
CA TYR A 1015 12.36 -29.70 24.74
C TYR A 1015 12.29 -31.24 24.76
N GLN A 1016 12.08 -31.82 25.94
CA GLN A 1016 11.87 -33.25 26.12
C GLN A 1016 10.56 -33.51 26.86
N GLY A 1017 9.68 -34.28 26.23
CA GLY A 1017 8.37 -34.62 26.75
C GLY A 1017 7.25 -34.36 25.75
N ARG A 1018 6.02 -34.26 26.24
CA ARG A 1018 4.83 -34.12 25.39
C ARG A 1018 4.32 -32.69 25.35
N MET A 1019 3.85 -32.22 24.20
CA MET A 1019 3.31 -30.87 24.03
C MET A 1019 2.15 -30.88 23.04
N GLY A 1020 1.16 -30.02 23.27
CA GLY A 1020 0.04 -29.83 22.35
C GLY A 1020 -0.69 -28.51 22.63
N ASP A 1021 -1.61 -28.14 21.74
CA ASP A 1021 -2.43 -26.92 21.83
C ASP A 1021 -1.60 -25.64 22.07
N VAL A 1022 -0.59 -25.44 21.22
CA VAL A 1022 0.28 -24.25 21.22
C VAL A 1022 -0.44 -23.13 20.48
N ARG A 1023 -0.66 -21.99 21.15
CA ARG A 1023 -1.35 -20.83 20.57
C ARG A 1023 -0.51 -19.57 20.67
N LEU A 1024 -0.60 -18.74 19.64
CA LEU A 1024 0.06 -17.45 19.53
C LEU A 1024 -0.97 -16.36 19.16
N TYR A 1025 -1.00 -15.29 19.95
CA TYR A 1025 -1.85 -14.12 19.75
C TYR A 1025 -1.02 -12.86 19.61
N ASN A 1026 -1.45 -11.93 18.75
CA ASN A 1026 -0.86 -10.60 18.60
C ASN A 1026 -1.46 -9.55 19.56
N ARG A 1027 -2.02 -10.02 20.68
CA ARG A 1027 -2.53 -9.19 21.78
C ARG A 1027 -2.36 -9.93 23.10
N ALA A 1028 -2.47 -9.21 24.21
CA ALA A 1028 -2.57 -9.84 25.52
C ALA A 1028 -3.95 -10.45 25.74
N LEU A 1029 -3.98 -11.72 26.13
CA LEU A 1029 -5.13 -12.34 26.76
C LEU A 1029 -5.26 -11.81 28.20
N SER A 1030 -6.50 -11.55 28.60
CA SER A 1030 -6.90 -11.33 29.98
C SER A 1030 -6.80 -12.63 30.80
N GLY A 1031 -6.75 -12.51 32.13
CA GLY A 1031 -6.71 -13.68 33.01
C GLY A 1031 -7.92 -14.61 32.82
N GLU A 1032 -9.09 -14.06 32.50
CA GLU A 1032 -10.30 -14.82 32.22
C GLU A 1032 -10.20 -15.61 30.91
N GLU A 1033 -9.60 -15.02 29.87
CA GLU A 1033 -9.35 -15.71 28.60
C GLU A 1033 -8.37 -16.87 28.77
N VAL A 1034 -7.32 -16.67 29.59
CA VAL A 1034 -6.38 -17.73 29.93
C VAL A 1034 -7.06 -18.86 30.71
N ASP A 1035 -7.90 -18.53 31.69
CA ASP A 1035 -8.69 -19.51 32.46
C ASP A 1035 -9.66 -20.30 31.58
N ALA A 1036 -10.30 -19.64 30.60
CA ALA A 1036 -11.18 -20.28 29.64
C ALA A 1036 -10.44 -21.31 28.76
N ILE A 1037 -9.24 -20.97 28.25
CA ILE A 1037 -8.40 -21.88 27.46
C ILE A 1037 -7.96 -23.09 28.29
N TYR A 1038 -7.59 -22.87 29.56
CA TYR A 1038 -7.26 -23.97 30.47
C TYR A 1038 -8.44 -24.93 30.67
N HIS A 1039 -9.65 -24.41 30.92
CA HIS A 1039 -10.81 -25.25 31.16
C HIS A 1039 -11.30 -25.98 29.91
N SER A 1040 -11.19 -25.38 28.73
CA SER A 1040 -11.54 -26.04 27.47
C SER A 1040 -10.61 -27.23 27.19
N GLY A 1041 -9.32 -27.10 27.51
CA GLY A 1041 -8.33 -28.18 27.41
C GLY A 1041 -8.54 -29.35 28.37
N LYS A 1042 -9.46 -29.28 29.35
CA LYS A 1042 -9.80 -30.42 30.24
C LYS A 1042 -11.00 -31.25 29.74
N GLY A 1043 -11.68 -30.82 28.69
CA GLY A 1043 -12.85 -31.48 28.11
C GLY A 1043 -14.12 -31.15 28.91
N PRO A 1044 -15.30 -31.71 28.54
CA PRO A 1044 -16.56 -31.40 29.21
C PRO A 1044 -16.63 -32.06 30.60
N GLY A 1045 -15.89 -31.52 31.56
CA GLY A 1045 -16.01 -31.81 32.98
C GLY A 1045 -17.11 -30.95 33.59
N ILE A 1046 -18.16 -31.59 34.10
CA ILE A 1046 -19.25 -30.95 34.85
C ILE A 1046 -18.68 -29.99 35.91
N ARG A 1047 -18.97 -28.69 35.80
CA ARG A 1047 -18.74 -27.68 36.85
C ARG A 1047 -19.54 -28.06 38.09
N LEU A 1048 -18.91 -28.74 39.05
CA LEU A 1048 -19.41 -28.83 40.43
C LEU A 1048 -19.03 -27.53 41.14
N ILE A 1049 -19.92 -26.55 41.08
CA ILE A 1049 -19.83 -25.33 41.90
C ILE A 1049 -19.92 -25.74 43.37
N LYS A 1050 -18.79 -25.69 44.08
CA LYS A 1050 -18.79 -25.79 45.55
C LYS A 1050 -19.29 -24.46 46.12
N TRP A 1051 -20.52 -24.45 46.61
CA TRP A 1051 -21.00 -23.40 47.50
C TRP A 1051 -20.28 -23.51 48.84
N THR A 1052 -19.42 -22.54 49.16
CA THR A 1052 -19.01 -22.27 50.54
C THR A 1052 -19.97 -21.25 51.14
N GLU A 1053 -20.94 -21.71 51.92
CA GLU A 1053 -21.72 -20.85 52.80
C GLU A 1053 -20.83 -20.38 53.97
N ALA A 1054 -20.58 -19.08 54.05
CA ALA A 1054 -20.09 -18.45 55.28
C ALA A 1054 -21.30 -18.09 56.15
N ARG A 1055 -21.29 -18.59 57.40
CA ARG A 1055 -22.22 -18.21 58.49
C ARG A 1055 -21.89 -16.84 59.07
#